data_AF-A0A9D8T1X1-F1
#
_entry.id   AF-A0A9D8T1X1-F1
#
_cell.length_a   1.000
_cell.length_b   1.000
_cell.length_c   1.000
_cell.angle_alpha   90.00
_cell.angle_beta   90.00
_cell.angle_gamma   90.00
#
_symmetry.space_group_name_H-M   'P 1'
#
loop_
_entity.id
_entity.type
_entity.pdbx_description
1 polymer ?
#
loop_
_entity_poly.entity_id
_entity_poly.type
_entity_poly.pdbx_seq_one_letter_code
_entity_poly.pdbx_strand_id
1 'polypeptide(L)'
;MKVLKNIVYSKMDKSNGAGDLFLPDNFSENTRLALCIHGGGWTSLSKERMSETATFLCRDLGLAVYNINYRLAGETVWPAGGNDCLDAAWTLLDGKIPQIQRNGQKILVIGASSGGHYALMTGLRLPPERVSGIISISGINSVKEDFAFAPGRYRELFGHVPSQEELELIDPVNFLTPDSPPVLCTHNINDVVVPCQCTRSFSAAAASAGVDCRCYYTRKEVSDFSHCIYRDGSARLYEDLEKEITKFVCKNVIGYIPEPLAQKSDIEISAFYYPGTEQMAEWDQIDETKPEIKPLLGWYDESNPEVVDWQIKWAVEHGISSFCVDWYWNQGVRRLEHWVQAFYKARFRKYLKWYIMWANHNETGAHSAEDQRQVTRFWIENYFRTPEYYTMEGHPVVVIWSYSNLDRDLRREAQAQGRELPEGEGIRRALEISNEEMRKAGLPDIYFVNMFGSVTYDADSIRAARAAGFRDQMIYNVDVRSFQLAPDAAQAQDTGRKFNYDCVLAGAPKWWQLSSAKEVEFPMIPTLSSGWNDQPRSFENALVVYGRTPEKYRKLCASCKEFCLKNDRKKIMIAPLNEWQEGSYIEPNEEYGFEMYHAVRDTFCTMPPEGFPADLRPGDTGRGPYDYPPMVHPAGTSWDFTSDVQGWYRNPFGTAHIQNLDGALHFVRSGGNHAAIRTRITPFPAEKFTKFKVMMKTTRNRNVPSPPDLHEMVRLYFGSEECPLITKELHIRRENSVAVEAFPDDEWHEYSLDLSSNPLWKGAINELWFDPPQLQFTSTDIRWMRMDV
;
A
#
# COMPACT_ATOMS: atom_id res chain seq x y z
N MET A 1 -11.12 22.71 5.02
CA MET A 1 -12.51 22.58 5.52
C MET A 1 -13.10 23.98 5.69
N LYS A 2 -14.42 24.15 5.53
CA LYS A 2 -15.15 25.41 5.77
C LYS A 2 -16.10 25.28 6.97
N VAL A 3 -16.12 26.27 7.86
CA VAL A 3 -17.06 26.32 9.00
C VAL A 3 -18.01 27.51 8.85
N LEU A 4 -19.31 27.24 8.90
CA LEU A 4 -20.38 28.24 8.86
C LEU A 4 -21.01 28.33 10.24
N LYS A 5 -20.87 29.48 10.89
CA LYS A 5 -21.30 29.69 12.27
C LYS A 5 -22.79 30.03 12.36
N ASN A 6 -23.45 29.55 13.42
CA ASN A 6 -24.81 29.95 13.82
C ASN A 6 -25.88 29.77 12.72
N ILE A 7 -25.84 28.65 12.01
CA ILE A 7 -26.90 28.21 11.11
C ILE A 7 -28.10 27.79 11.95
N VAL A 8 -29.26 28.39 11.69
CA VAL A 8 -30.48 28.24 12.48
C VAL A 8 -31.30 27.03 12.00
N TYR A 9 -31.77 26.19 12.92
CA TYR A 9 -32.70 25.09 12.65
C TYR A 9 -34.09 25.31 13.25
N SER A 10 -34.25 26.31 14.12
CA SER A 10 -35.52 26.66 14.75
C SER A 10 -35.73 28.18 14.73
N LYS A 11 -36.99 28.65 14.58
CA LYS A 11 -37.33 30.09 14.57
C LYS A 11 -37.15 30.80 15.92
N MET A 12 -36.60 30.09 16.91
CA MET A 12 -36.33 30.58 18.27
C MET A 12 -35.06 31.43 18.33
N ASP A 13 -34.71 31.96 19.50
CA ASP A 13 -33.50 32.77 19.69
C ASP A 13 -32.26 32.07 19.07
N LYS A 14 -31.44 32.87 18.36
CA LYS A 14 -30.32 32.40 17.52
C LYS A 14 -29.24 31.67 18.32
N SER A 15 -29.19 31.83 19.64
CA SER A 15 -28.22 31.20 20.54
C SER A 15 -28.51 29.71 20.76
N ASN A 16 -29.79 29.37 21.01
CA ASN A 16 -30.22 28.02 21.42
C ASN A 16 -30.82 27.20 20.26
N GLY A 17 -31.34 27.85 19.21
CA GLY A 17 -31.90 27.21 18.01
C GLY A 17 -30.95 27.13 16.81
N ALA A 18 -29.63 27.14 17.05
CA ALA A 18 -28.62 27.17 16.00
C ALA A 18 -27.43 26.25 16.27
N GLY A 19 -26.69 25.95 15.20
CA GLY A 19 -25.47 25.17 15.23
C GLY A 19 -24.44 25.69 14.23
N ASP A 20 -23.25 25.10 14.27
CA ASP A 20 -22.19 25.37 13.30
C ASP A 20 -22.15 24.24 12.28
N LEU A 21 -22.11 24.59 11.00
CA LEU A 21 -22.00 23.63 9.90
C LEU A 21 -20.56 23.54 9.41
N PHE A 22 -19.97 22.36 9.54
CA PHE A 22 -18.64 22.01 9.05
C PHE A 22 -18.77 21.29 7.70
N LEU A 23 -18.06 21.79 6.69
CA LEU A 23 -18.07 21.26 5.32
C LEU A 23 -16.65 20.87 4.89
N PRO A 24 -16.42 19.65 4.41
CA PRO A 24 -15.11 19.24 3.95
C PRO A 24 -14.78 19.94 2.61
N ASP A 25 -13.50 20.05 2.25
CA ASP A 25 -13.07 20.82 1.07
C ASP A 25 -13.60 20.25 -0.25
N ASN A 26 -13.82 18.95 -0.28
CA ASN A 26 -14.38 18.15 -1.38
C ASN A 26 -15.91 17.96 -1.27
N PHE A 27 -16.62 18.82 -0.54
CA PHE A 27 -18.06 18.70 -0.35
C PHE A 27 -18.80 18.53 -1.70
N SER A 28 -19.60 17.47 -1.79
CA SER A 28 -20.33 17.08 -2.99
C SER A 28 -21.70 16.50 -2.65
N GLU A 29 -22.42 15.97 -3.65
CA GLU A 29 -23.69 15.24 -3.46
C GLU A 29 -23.60 13.91 -2.77
N ASN A 30 -22.42 13.33 -2.77
CA ASN A 30 -22.17 12.06 -2.12
C ASN A 30 -21.65 12.22 -0.68
N THR A 31 -21.41 13.46 -0.22
CA THR A 31 -20.95 13.72 1.15
C THR A 31 -22.01 13.29 2.15
N ARG A 32 -21.61 12.48 3.14
CA ARG A 32 -22.45 11.97 4.22
C ARG A 32 -22.65 13.02 5.31
N LEU A 33 -23.77 12.96 6.02
CA LEU A 33 -24.17 13.95 7.02
C LEU A 33 -23.98 13.41 8.44
N ALA A 34 -23.62 14.29 9.37
CA ALA A 34 -23.59 13.99 10.80
C ALA A 34 -24.21 15.11 11.64
N LEU A 35 -24.86 14.74 12.73
CA LEU A 35 -25.35 15.64 13.78
C LEU A 35 -24.55 15.40 15.07
N CYS A 36 -23.87 16.44 15.55
CA CYS A 36 -23.11 16.43 16.80
C CYS A 36 -23.90 17.11 17.92
N ILE A 37 -24.01 16.43 19.06
CA ILE A 37 -24.78 16.88 20.23
C ILE A 37 -23.88 16.91 21.47
N HIS A 38 -23.77 18.07 22.12
CA HIS A 38 -22.87 18.25 23.27
C HIS A 38 -23.42 17.68 24.58
N GLY A 39 -22.49 17.30 25.47
CA GLY A 39 -22.79 16.90 26.84
C GLY A 39 -23.07 18.09 27.76
N GLY A 40 -22.94 17.90 29.08
CA GLY A 40 -23.14 18.96 30.09
C GLY A 40 -24.29 18.69 31.08
N GLY A 41 -24.72 17.44 31.22
CA GLY A 41 -25.79 17.07 32.17
C GLY A 41 -27.15 17.66 31.82
N TRP A 42 -27.35 18.02 30.54
CA TRP A 42 -28.49 18.80 30.01
C TRP A 42 -28.58 20.25 30.49
N THR A 43 -27.82 20.66 31.51
CA THR A 43 -27.96 21.98 32.18
C THR A 43 -26.85 22.96 31.82
N SER A 44 -25.81 22.52 31.12
CA SER A 44 -24.61 23.31 30.86
C SER A 44 -23.93 22.95 29.53
N LEU A 45 -22.81 23.65 29.27
CA LEU A 45 -21.99 23.55 28.06
C LEU A 45 -22.73 23.99 26.80
N SER A 46 -22.06 23.82 25.68
CA SER A 46 -22.50 24.29 24.36
C SER A 46 -21.77 23.51 23.27
N LYS A 47 -22.17 23.73 22.01
CA LYS A 47 -21.57 23.14 20.80
C LYS A 47 -20.06 23.29 20.73
N GLU A 48 -19.49 24.32 21.35
CA GLU A 48 -18.04 24.53 21.45
C GLU A 48 -17.33 23.29 22.00
N ARG A 49 -17.97 22.57 22.94
CA ARG A 49 -17.39 21.35 23.53
C ARG A 49 -17.22 20.20 22.53
N MET A 50 -18.05 20.14 21.49
CA MET A 50 -18.00 19.11 20.44
C MET A 50 -17.32 19.60 19.16
N SER A 51 -16.71 20.80 19.16
CA SER A 51 -16.12 21.38 17.94
C SER A 51 -14.95 20.56 17.41
N GLU A 52 -14.09 20.02 18.28
CA GLU A 52 -12.99 19.14 17.85
C GLU A 52 -13.50 17.79 17.33
N THR A 53 -14.55 17.22 17.94
CA THR A 53 -15.22 16.03 17.40
C THR A 53 -15.83 16.31 16.02
N ALA A 54 -16.45 17.47 15.82
CA ALA A 54 -16.99 17.88 14.53
C ALA A 54 -15.88 18.10 13.49
N THR A 55 -14.74 18.70 13.89
CA THR A 55 -13.54 18.84 13.05
C THR A 55 -13.00 17.47 12.65
N PHE A 56 -12.87 16.53 13.58
CA PHE A 56 -12.42 15.15 13.31
C PHE A 56 -13.33 14.46 12.29
N LEU A 57 -14.65 14.43 12.52
CA LEU A 57 -15.60 13.80 11.59
C LEU A 57 -15.61 14.48 10.21
N CYS A 58 -15.43 15.79 10.17
CA CYS A 58 -15.47 16.55 8.93
C CYS A 58 -14.18 16.44 8.13
N ARG A 59 -13.04 16.75 8.76
CA ARG A 59 -11.73 16.75 8.13
C ARG A 59 -11.24 15.33 7.88
N ASP A 60 -11.26 14.46 8.89
CA ASP A 60 -10.58 13.15 8.81
C ASP A 60 -11.43 12.09 8.14
N LEU A 61 -12.76 12.18 8.30
CA LEU A 61 -13.69 11.19 7.74
C LEU A 61 -14.50 11.73 6.56
N GLY A 62 -14.43 13.04 6.26
CA GLY A 62 -15.06 13.65 5.09
C GLY A 62 -16.57 13.85 5.21
N LEU A 63 -17.13 13.94 6.42
CA LEU A 63 -18.57 14.16 6.66
C LEU A 63 -18.90 15.66 6.66
N ALA A 64 -20.11 16.02 6.25
CA ALA A 64 -20.68 17.34 6.57
C ALA A 64 -21.33 17.26 7.95
N VAL A 65 -20.86 18.07 8.90
CA VAL A 65 -21.21 17.93 10.32
C VAL A 65 -21.95 19.15 10.81
N TYR A 66 -23.14 18.96 11.36
CA TYR A 66 -23.90 20.00 12.03
C TYR A 66 -23.75 19.86 13.55
N ASN A 67 -23.07 20.81 14.17
CA ASN A 67 -22.77 20.82 15.59
C ASN A 67 -23.65 21.83 16.31
N ILE A 68 -24.64 21.36 17.07
CA ILE A 68 -25.76 22.18 17.52
C ILE A 68 -25.69 22.55 19.00
N ASN A 69 -26.26 23.69 19.36
CA ASN A 69 -26.78 23.92 20.72
C ASN A 69 -28.21 23.35 20.80
N TYR A 70 -28.67 23.07 22.01
CA TYR A 70 -30.07 22.79 22.34
C TYR A 70 -30.45 23.53 23.62
N ARG A 71 -31.75 23.71 23.89
CA ARG A 71 -32.21 24.36 25.13
C ARG A 71 -31.86 23.52 26.36
N LEU A 72 -31.23 24.18 27.33
CA LEU A 72 -30.75 23.56 28.56
C LEU A 72 -31.90 23.36 29.57
N ALA A 73 -31.75 22.31 30.37
CA ALA A 73 -32.55 22.08 31.58
C ALA A 73 -32.32 23.21 32.59
N GLY A 74 -33.36 23.60 33.32
CA GLY A 74 -33.35 24.75 34.23
C GLY A 74 -33.79 26.07 33.57
N GLU A 75 -33.46 26.28 32.29
CA GLU A 75 -34.09 27.31 31.45
C GLU A 75 -35.42 26.83 30.86
N THR A 76 -35.44 25.55 30.50
CA THR A 76 -36.62 24.83 30.01
C THR A 76 -36.69 23.46 30.67
N VAL A 77 -37.83 22.78 30.50
CA VAL A 77 -38.03 21.41 30.98
C VAL A 77 -38.12 20.45 29.79
N TRP A 78 -37.87 19.16 30.03
CA TRP A 78 -38.16 18.10 29.06
C TRP A 78 -39.60 18.25 28.50
N PRO A 79 -39.83 18.09 27.17
CA PRO A 79 -38.91 17.58 26.14
C PRO A 79 -38.17 18.65 25.32
N ALA A 80 -38.06 19.90 25.79
CA ALA A 80 -37.56 21.02 24.98
C ALA A 80 -36.23 20.73 24.25
N GLY A 81 -35.16 20.41 24.99
CA GLY A 81 -33.85 20.13 24.38
C GLY A 81 -33.81 18.86 23.51
N GLY A 82 -34.61 17.84 23.84
CA GLY A 82 -34.74 16.64 23.02
C GLY A 82 -35.45 16.91 21.68
N ASN A 83 -36.49 17.75 21.70
CA ASN A 83 -37.18 18.21 20.49
C ASN A 83 -36.26 19.07 19.62
N ASP A 84 -35.42 19.90 20.23
CA ASP A 84 -34.44 20.72 19.47
C ASP A 84 -33.45 19.83 18.69
N CYS A 85 -33.00 18.71 19.26
CA CYS A 85 -32.14 17.75 18.57
C CYS A 85 -32.85 17.08 17.38
N LEU A 86 -34.13 16.72 17.53
CA LEU A 86 -34.96 16.19 16.44
C LEU A 86 -35.20 17.23 15.34
N ASP A 87 -35.49 18.48 15.71
CA ASP A 87 -35.70 19.58 14.76
C ASP A 87 -34.42 19.87 13.94
N ALA A 88 -33.25 19.82 14.59
CA ALA A 88 -31.97 19.93 13.92
C ALA A 88 -31.70 18.77 12.94
N ALA A 89 -32.01 17.53 13.35
CA ALA A 89 -31.90 16.37 12.50
C ALA A 89 -32.80 16.48 11.25
N TRP A 90 -34.07 16.87 11.43
CA TRP A 90 -34.99 17.10 10.31
C TRP A 90 -34.57 18.25 9.42
N THR A 91 -33.98 19.31 9.99
CA THR A 91 -33.43 20.42 9.22
C THR A 91 -32.32 19.99 8.26
N LEU A 92 -31.45 19.07 8.69
CA LEU A 92 -30.45 18.43 7.82
C LEU A 92 -31.11 17.50 6.79
N LEU A 93 -31.97 16.60 7.25
CA LEU A 93 -32.58 15.54 6.43
C LEU A 93 -33.51 16.09 5.33
N ASP A 94 -34.19 17.20 5.58
CA ASP A 94 -35.09 17.85 4.62
C ASP A 94 -34.36 18.81 3.68
N GLY A 95 -33.05 18.97 3.86
CA GLY A 95 -32.23 19.87 3.07
C GLY A 95 -32.58 21.35 3.26
N LYS A 96 -33.00 21.75 4.47
CA LYS A 96 -33.43 23.12 4.78
C LYS A 96 -32.26 24.08 4.99
N ILE A 97 -31.04 23.57 5.10
CA ILE A 97 -29.83 24.39 5.18
C ILE A 97 -29.41 24.76 3.75
N PRO A 98 -29.25 26.05 3.39
CA PRO A 98 -28.96 26.46 2.01
C PRO A 98 -27.73 25.81 1.37
N GLN A 99 -26.76 25.38 2.17
CA GLN A 99 -25.56 24.70 1.70
C GLN A 99 -25.73 23.18 1.52
N ILE A 100 -26.80 22.61 2.10
CA ILE A 100 -27.16 21.19 2.05
C ILE A 100 -28.61 21.12 1.61
N GLN A 101 -28.90 21.38 0.33
CA GLN A 101 -30.25 21.36 -0.23
C GLN A 101 -30.61 20.00 -0.82
N ARG A 102 -30.54 18.93 -0.01
CA ARG A 102 -30.80 17.56 -0.47
C ARG A 102 -31.71 16.79 0.47
N ASN A 103 -32.76 16.20 -0.08
CA ASN A 103 -33.69 15.32 0.64
C ASN A 103 -33.34 13.85 0.37
N GLY A 104 -33.53 12.97 1.37
CA GLY A 104 -33.36 11.52 1.23
C GLY A 104 -32.00 10.96 1.64
N GLN A 105 -31.12 11.76 2.26
CA GLN A 105 -29.88 11.25 2.85
C GLN A 105 -30.10 10.62 4.24
N LYS A 106 -29.13 9.80 4.66
CA LYS A 106 -29.02 9.30 6.03
C LYS A 106 -28.10 10.20 6.85
N ILE A 107 -28.36 10.30 8.15
CA ILE A 107 -27.48 11.00 9.10
C ILE A 107 -26.81 10.03 10.08
N LEU A 108 -25.56 10.32 10.42
CA LEU A 108 -24.92 9.82 11.64
C LEU A 108 -25.34 10.73 12.80
N VAL A 109 -25.75 10.17 13.94
CA VAL A 109 -26.02 10.97 15.15
C VAL A 109 -24.99 10.62 16.21
N ILE A 110 -24.29 11.62 16.73
CA ILE A 110 -23.21 11.42 17.70
C ILE A 110 -23.32 12.42 18.86
N GLY A 111 -23.08 11.94 20.07
CA GLY A 111 -23.02 12.81 21.24
C GLY A 111 -22.25 12.21 22.41
N ALA A 112 -21.89 13.07 23.35
CA ALA A 112 -21.13 12.70 24.55
C ALA A 112 -21.93 12.96 25.84
N SER A 113 -21.86 12.07 26.83
CA SER A 113 -22.54 12.20 28.12
C SER A 113 -24.06 12.40 27.96
N SER A 114 -24.64 13.48 28.51
CA SER A 114 -26.05 13.86 28.28
C SER A 114 -26.39 14.08 26.79
N GLY A 115 -25.41 14.46 25.97
CA GLY A 115 -25.55 14.52 24.51
C GLY A 115 -25.53 13.15 23.85
N GLY A 116 -24.88 12.15 24.46
CA GLY A 116 -24.97 10.74 24.04
C GLY A 116 -26.37 10.16 24.27
N HIS A 117 -27.02 10.55 25.37
CA HIS A 117 -28.43 10.28 25.59
C HIS A 117 -29.31 10.90 24.51
N TYR A 118 -29.13 12.19 24.20
CA TYR A 118 -29.86 12.83 23.11
C TYR A 118 -29.52 12.27 21.72
N ALA A 119 -28.30 11.76 21.50
CA ALA A 119 -27.95 11.09 20.26
C ALA A 119 -28.75 9.79 20.09
N LEU A 120 -28.87 8.97 21.14
CA LEU A 120 -29.71 7.77 21.14
C LEU A 120 -31.19 8.13 20.98
N MET A 121 -31.70 9.07 21.76
CA MET A 121 -33.11 9.50 21.70
C MET A 121 -33.48 10.10 20.34
N THR A 122 -32.55 10.81 19.68
CA THR A 122 -32.76 11.35 18.33
C THR A 122 -32.70 10.23 17.29
N GLY A 123 -31.62 9.44 17.29
CA GLY A 123 -31.40 8.42 16.27
C GLY A 123 -32.41 7.27 16.30
N LEU A 124 -32.86 6.84 17.49
CA LEU A 124 -33.83 5.74 17.62
C LEU A 124 -35.28 6.18 17.33
N ARG A 125 -35.58 7.48 17.37
CA ARG A 125 -36.92 8.03 17.11
C ARG A 125 -37.10 8.55 15.69
N LEU A 126 -36.01 8.69 14.93
CA LEU A 126 -36.08 8.92 13.49
C LEU A 126 -36.41 7.60 12.76
N PRO A 127 -37.02 7.66 11.57
CA PRO A 127 -37.19 6.46 10.75
C PRO A 127 -35.83 5.79 10.49
N PRO A 128 -35.67 4.47 10.72
CA PRO A 128 -34.36 3.83 10.65
C PRO A 128 -33.66 3.97 9.30
N GLU A 129 -34.41 4.04 8.20
CA GLU A 129 -33.87 4.27 6.86
C GLU A 129 -33.26 5.67 6.67
N ARG A 130 -33.49 6.60 7.60
CA ARG A 130 -32.91 7.96 7.63
C ARG A 130 -31.68 8.07 8.54
N VAL A 131 -31.27 6.99 9.22
CA VAL A 131 -30.13 6.99 10.14
C VAL A 131 -29.08 5.98 9.68
N SER A 132 -27.84 6.43 9.49
CA SER A 132 -26.72 5.55 9.10
C SER A 132 -26.04 4.90 10.29
N GLY A 133 -26.21 5.47 11.49
CA GLY A 133 -25.69 4.93 12.73
C GLY A 133 -25.81 5.93 13.88
N ILE A 134 -25.65 5.44 15.10
CA ILE A 134 -25.69 6.25 16.32
C ILE A 134 -24.41 6.00 17.13
N ILE A 135 -23.79 7.07 17.64
CA ILE A 135 -22.60 6.98 18.50
C ILE A 135 -22.90 7.67 19.83
N SER A 136 -22.82 6.91 20.91
CA SER A 136 -22.93 7.40 22.28
C SER A 136 -21.60 7.30 23.03
N ILE A 137 -20.98 8.45 23.32
CA ILE A 137 -19.68 8.54 24.00
C ILE A 137 -19.91 8.80 25.50
N SER A 138 -19.67 7.80 26.34
CA SER A 138 -19.96 7.81 27.79
C SER A 138 -21.38 8.31 28.11
N GLY A 139 -22.35 7.97 27.26
CA GLY A 139 -23.70 8.49 27.37
C GLY A 139 -24.56 7.80 28.41
N ILE A 140 -25.65 8.47 28.79
CA ILE A 140 -26.73 7.91 29.62
C ILE A 140 -27.58 7.01 28.70
N ASN A 141 -27.08 5.79 28.49
CA ASN A 141 -27.66 4.82 27.56
C ASN A 141 -28.86 4.06 28.17
N SER A 142 -29.00 4.08 29.49
CA SER A 142 -30.20 3.63 30.20
C SER A 142 -30.52 4.60 31.32
N VAL A 143 -31.69 5.23 31.22
CA VAL A 143 -32.17 6.18 32.23
C VAL A 143 -32.46 5.48 33.55
N LYS A 144 -32.97 4.25 33.51
CA LYS A 144 -33.18 3.44 34.72
C LYS A 144 -31.90 3.29 35.56
N GLU A 145 -30.78 2.96 34.93
CA GLU A 145 -29.50 2.75 35.62
C GLU A 145 -28.92 4.06 36.16
N ASP A 146 -28.96 5.13 35.35
CA ASP A 146 -28.43 6.43 35.76
C ASP A 146 -29.31 7.13 36.81
N PHE A 147 -30.63 6.96 36.76
CA PHE A 147 -31.55 7.47 37.78
C PHE A 147 -31.31 6.79 39.14
N ALA A 148 -31.04 5.48 39.16
CA ALA A 148 -30.68 4.78 40.39
C ALA A 148 -29.36 5.30 41.00
N PHE A 149 -28.42 5.74 40.16
CA PHE A 149 -27.14 6.28 40.57
C PHE A 149 -27.22 7.76 40.99
N ALA A 150 -27.95 8.58 40.25
CA ALA A 150 -27.98 10.04 40.41
C ALA A 150 -29.37 10.63 40.15
N PRO A 151 -30.37 10.37 41.00
CA PRO A 151 -31.76 10.80 40.76
C PRO A 151 -31.94 12.33 40.77
N GLY A 152 -31.02 13.06 41.43
CA GLY A 152 -31.10 14.51 41.58
C GLY A 152 -31.10 15.29 40.26
N ARG A 153 -30.32 14.85 39.26
CA ARG A 153 -30.20 15.55 37.96
C ARG A 153 -31.51 15.52 37.14
N TYR A 154 -32.36 14.52 37.38
CA TYR A 154 -33.64 14.39 36.68
C TYR A 154 -34.69 15.37 37.21
N ARG A 155 -34.60 15.80 38.48
CA ARG A 155 -35.47 16.85 38.99
C ARG A 155 -35.29 18.16 38.22
N GLU A 156 -34.06 18.48 37.87
CA GLU A 156 -33.73 19.68 37.09
C GLU A 156 -34.17 19.55 35.62
N LEU A 157 -34.01 18.36 35.03
CA LEU A 157 -34.46 18.07 33.67
C LEU A 157 -35.98 18.21 33.50
N PHE A 158 -36.76 17.74 34.47
CA PHE A 158 -38.23 17.78 34.40
C PHE A 158 -38.85 19.02 35.07
N GLY A 159 -38.13 19.69 35.96
CA GLY A 159 -38.67 20.75 36.83
C GLY A 159 -39.43 20.21 38.06
N HIS A 160 -39.64 18.90 38.15
CA HIS A 160 -40.27 18.18 39.26
C HIS A 160 -39.62 16.80 39.42
N VAL A 161 -39.95 16.07 40.49
CA VAL A 161 -39.53 14.66 40.63
C VAL A 161 -40.30 13.82 39.61
N PRO A 162 -39.65 13.22 38.60
CA PRO A 162 -40.36 12.53 37.54
C PRO A 162 -41.05 11.26 38.05
N SER A 163 -42.17 10.93 37.44
CA SER A 163 -42.84 9.64 37.60
C SER A 163 -42.07 8.52 36.90
N GLN A 164 -42.40 7.26 37.22
CA GLN A 164 -41.83 6.10 36.52
C GLN A 164 -42.16 6.12 35.01
N GLU A 165 -43.38 6.51 34.66
CA GLU A 165 -43.81 6.64 33.25
C GLU A 165 -43.00 7.72 32.52
N GLU A 166 -42.70 8.85 33.18
CA GLU A 166 -41.87 9.92 32.61
C GLU A 166 -40.42 9.46 32.35
N LEU A 167 -39.85 8.66 33.26
CA LEU A 167 -38.53 8.07 33.08
C LEU A 167 -38.50 7.06 31.93
N GLU A 168 -39.57 6.27 31.76
CA GLU A 168 -39.69 5.29 30.66
C GLU A 168 -39.80 5.97 29.29
N LEU A 169 -40.43 7.14 29.20
CA LEU A 169 -40.54 7.92 27.95
C LEU A 169 -39.20 8.48 27.46
N ILE A 170 -38.20 8.53 28.33
CA ILE A 170 -36.87 9.05 28.00
C ILE A 170 -35.79 7.98 28.03
N ASP A 171 -36.08 6.74 28.42
CA ASP A 171 -35.07 5.68 28.44
C ASP A 171 -34.81 5.17 27.01
N PRO A 172 -33.59 5.33 26.45
CA PRO A 172 -33.27 4.86 25.10
C PRO A 172 -33.53 3.36 24.88
N VAL A 173 -33.47 2.56 25.95
CA VAL A 173 -33.74 1.11 25.91
C VAL A 173 -35.13 0.81 25.35
N ASN A 174 -36.11 1.67 25.63
CA ASN A 174 -37.50 1.47 25.23
C ASN A 174 -37.78 1.79 23.75
N PHE A 175 -36.81 2.33 23.02
CA PHE A 175 -36.92 2.67 21.60
C PHE A 175 -36.20 1.68 20.68
N LEU A 176 -35.59 0.63 21.24
CA LEU A 176 -34.94 -0.41 20.45
C LEU A 176 -35.97 -1.29 19.75
N THR A 177 -35.77 -1.48 18.45
CA THR A 177 -36.55 -2.35 17.59
C THR A 177 -35.60 -3.18 16.71
N PRO A 178 -36.04 -4.29 16.12
CA PRO A 178 -35.20 -5.06 15.19
C PRO A 178 -34.69 -4.25 14.00
N ASP A 179 -35.41 -3.18 13.61
CA ASP A 179 -35.02 -2.30 12.50
C ASP A 179 -34.12 -1.14 12.95
N SER A 180 -33.79 -1.03 14.24
CA SER A 180 -33.00 0.09 14.75
C SER A 180 -31.61 0.17 14.07
N PRO A 181 -31.10 1.38 13.80
CA PRO A 181 -29.81 1.58 13.15
C PRO A 181 -28.66 1.02 14.02
N PRO A 182 -27.48 0.73 13.41
CA PRO A 182 -26.33 0.28 14.17
C PRO A 182 -25.91 1.32 15.20
N VAL A 183 -25.40 0.86 16.36
CA VAL A 183 -25.02 1.71 17.49
C VAL A 183 -23.59 1.40 17.93
N LEU A 184 -22.80 2.45 18.18
CA LEU A 184 -21.53 2.38 18.90
C LEU A 184 -21.69 3.06 20.26
N CYS A 185 -21.43 2.32 21.33
CA CYS A 185 -21.31 2.87 22.67
C CYS A 185 -19.84 2.81 23.11
N THR A 186 -19.26 3.93 23.51
CA THR A 186 -17.94 3.95 24.16
C THR A 186 -18.10 4.32 25.63
N HIS A 187 -17.34 3.70 26.54
CA HIS A 187 -17.47 4.04 27.96
C HIS A 187 -16.17 3.76 28.74
N ASN A 188 -15.78 4.66 29.63
CA ASN A 188 -14.70 4.35 30.58
C ASN A 188 -15.24 3.52 31.74
N ILE A 189 -14.65 2.35 32.02
CA ILE A 189 -15.18 1.49 33.09
C ILE A 189 -15.08 2.12 34.48
N ASN A 190 -14.20 3.13 34.64
CA ASN A 190 -14.01 3.87 35.89
C ASN A 190 -14.79 5.20 35.90
N ASP A 191 -15.69 5.46 34.94
CA ASP A 191 -16.49 6.68 34.90
C ASP A 191 -17.30 6.87 36.20
N VAL A 192 -17.13 8.03 36.83
CA VAL A 192 -17.77 8.41 38.10
C VAL A 192 -18.94 9.38 37.91
N VAL A 193 -19.21 9.80 36.68
CA VAL A 193 -20.26 10.77 36.34
C VAL A 193 -21.49 10.06 35.78
N VAL A 194 -21.30 9.10 34.88
CA VAL A 194 -22.36 8.21 34.37
C VAL A 194 -21.92 6.77 34.62
N PRO A 195 -22.75 5.92 35.26
CA PRO A 195 -22.33 4.57 35.56
C PRO A 195 -22.20 3.75 34.26
N CYS A 196 -21.08 3.07 34.11
CA CYS A 196 -20.81 2.14 32.99
C CYS A 196 -21.91 1.07 32.82
N GLN A 197 -22.67 0.78 33.89
CA GLN A 197 -23.86 -0.07 33.87
C GLN A 197 -24.90 0.39 32.85
N CYS A 198 -25.05 1.70 32.58
CA CYS A 198 -25.93 2.22 31.52
C CYS A 198 -25.63 1.57 30.16
N THR A 199 -24.34 1.47 29.81
CA THR A 199 -23.92 0.90 28.52
C THR A 199 -24.11 -0.62 28.50
N ARG A 200 -23.86 -1.29 29.63
CA ARG A 200 -24.06 -2.74 29.73
C ARG A 200 -25.54 -3.11 29.58
N SER A 201 -26.43 -2.41 30.28
CA SER A 201 -27.88 -2.66 30.22
C SER A 201 -28.44 -2.34 28.84
N PHE A 202 -28.04 -1.22 28.22
CA PHE A 202 -28.42 -0.91 26.84
C PHE A 202 -27.93 -1.95 25.83
N SER A 203 -26.66 -2.38 25.93
CA SER A 203 -26.10 -3.39 25.03
C SER A 203 -26.81 -4.74 25.15
N ALA A 204 -27.22 -5.13 26.36
CA ALA A 204 -27.99 -6.36 26.59
C ALA A 204 -29.39 -6.27 25.96
N ALA A 205 -30.06 -5.12 26.09
CA ALA A 205 -31.34 -4.87 25.46
C ALA A 205 -31.24 -4.85 23.92
N ALA A 206 -30.21 -4.20 23.38
CA ALA A 206 -29.94 -4.16 21.94
C ALA A 206 -29.69 -5.56 21.36
N ALA A 207 -28.90 -6.39 22.06
CA ALA A 207 -28.70 -7.78 21.68
C ALA A 207 -30.00 -8.59 21.69
N SER A 208 -30.86 -8.36 22.70
CA SER A 208 -32.18 -9.02 22.79
C SER A 208 -33.14 -8.57 21.70
N ALA A 209 -33.01 -7.33 21.21
CA ALA A 209 -33.77 -6.79 20.08
C ALA A 209 -33.18 -7.15 18.70
N GLY A 210 -32.00 -7.78 18.64
CA GLY A 210 -31.32 -8.12 17.37
C GLY A 210 -30.60 -6.95 16.70
N VAL A 211 -30.28 -5.89 17.43
CA VAL A 211 -29.65 -4.66 16.91
C VAL A 211 -28.12 -4.80 16.91
N ASP A 212 -27.45 -4.35 15.83
CA ASP A 212 -25.98 -4.26 15.76
C ASP A 212 -25.47 -3.16 16.72
N CYS A 213 -25.21 -3.53 17.97
CA CYS A 213 -24.70 -2.65 19.00
C CYS A 213 -23.29 -3.08 19.42
N ARG A 214 -22.30 -2.26 19.05
CA ARG A 214 -20.89 -2.44 19.45
C ARG A 214 -20.58 -1.60 20.68
N CYS A 215 -19.91 -2.21 21.66
CA CYS A 215 -19.40 -1.49 22.83
C CYS A 215 -17.87 -1.48 22.85
N TYR A 216 -17.27 -0.32 23.14
CA TYR A 216 -15.84 -0.18 23.40
C TYR A 216 -15.62 0.37 24.81
N TYR A 217 -14.86 -0.36 25.62
CA TYR A 217 -14.61 0.01 27.01
C TYR A 217 -13.16 0.42 27.20
N THR A 218 -12.94 1.60 27.77
CA THR A 218 -11.60 2.05 28.18
C THR A 218 -11.40 1.81 29.67
N ARG A 219 -10.14 1.70 30.11
CA ARG A 219 -9.76 1.66 31.53
C ARG A 219 -8.74 2.76 31.80
N LYS A 220 -9.20 4.01 31.74
CA LYS A 220 -8.43 5.19 32.09
C LYS A 220 -8.70 5.52 33.56
N GLU A 221 -7.67 5.95 34.28
CA GLU A 221 -7.85 6.49 35.63
C GLU A 221 -8.64 7.79 35.57
N VAL A 222 -9.45 8.03 36.59
CA VAL A 222 -10.30 9.21 36.69
C VAL A 222 -9.69 10.16 37.70
N SER A 223 -9.53 11.43 37.33
CA SER A 223 -9.46 12.54 38.27
C SER A 223 -10.87 12.99 38.64
N ASP A 224 -11.02 13.82 39.68
CA ASP A 224 -12.32 14.24 40.20
C ASP A 224 -13.29 14.73 39.09
N PHE A 225 -14.45 14.08 39.00
CA PHE A 225 -15.58 14.39 38.10
C PHE A 225 -15.28 14.37 36.59
N SER A 226 -14.66 13.29 36.08
CA SER A 226 -14.33 13.12 34.66
C SER A 226 -14.93 11.85 34.03
N HIS A 227 -15.40 11.99 32.78
CA HIS A 227 -15.78 10.87 31.91
C HIS A 227 -14.58 10.20 31.21
N CYS A 228 -13.38 10.81 31.26
CA CYS A 228 -12.17 10.41 30.50
C CYS A 228 -12.40 10.27 28.99
N ILE A 229 -13.09 11.25 28.39
CA ILE A 229 -13.40 11.30 26.96
C ILE A 229 -12.34 12.06 26.16
N TYR A 230 -11.82 13.15 26.72
CA TYR A 230 -11.01 14.14 26.01
C TYR A 230 -9.57 14.10 26.47
N ARG A 231 -8.64 14.39 25.55
CA ARG A 231 -7.21 14.54 25.85
C ARG A 231 -6.99 15.71 26.82
N ASP A 232 -5.97 15.61 27.67
CA ASP A 232 -5.68 16.62 28.69
C ASP A 232 -5.49 18.01 28.07
N GLY A 233 -6.19 19.01 28.61
CA GLY A 233 -6.13 20.39 28.12
C GLY A 233 -6.80 20.63 26.77
N SER A 234 -7.52 19.66 26.21
CA SER A 234 -8.15 19.74 24.88
C SER A 234 -9.63 19.32 24.89
N ALA A 235 -10.38 19.74 23.87
CA ALA A 235 -11.71 19.21 23.56
C ALA A 235 -11.66 18.06 22.54
N ARG A 236 -10.46 17.62 22.13
CA ARG A 236 -10.28 16.48 21.23
C ARG A 236 -10.41 15.16 21.96
N LEU A 237 -11.06 14.19 21.33
CA LEU A 237 -11.23 12.83 21.86
C LEU A 237 -9.87 12.14 22.02
N TYR A 238 -9.77 11.21 22.97
CA TYR A 238 -8.62 10.30 23.01
C TYR A 238 -8.51 9.51 21.70
N GLU A 239 -7.28 9.20 21.31
CA GLU A 239 -6.96 8.55 20.02
C GLU A 239 -7.63 7.19 19.86
N ASP A 240 -7.74 6.41 20.95
CA ASP A 240 -8.44 5.13 20.95
C ASP A 240 -9.94 5.29 20.66
N LEU A 241 -10.57 6.36 21.15
CA LEU A 241 -11.96 6.68 20.83
C LEU A 241 -12.13 7.13 19.37
N GLU A 242 -11.24 8.01 18.86
CA GLU A 242 -11.25 8.42 17.44
C GLU A 242 -11.09 7.21 16.51
N LYS A 243 -10.23 6.25 16.87
CA LYS A 243 -10.04 5.01 16.11
C LYS A 243 -11.31 4.17 16.06
N GLU A 244 -11.97 3.96 17.19
CA GLU A 244 -13.21 3.16 17.23
C GLU A 244 -14.39 3.84 16.54
N ILE A 245 -14.49 5.17 16.64
CA ILE A 245 -15.45 5.95 15.88
C ILE A 245 -15.16 5.83 14.38
N THR A 246 -13.90 5.96 13.97
CA THR A 246 -13.51 5.80 12.56
C THR A 246 -13.94 4.45 12.03
N LYS A 247 -13.68 3.36 12.77
CA LYS A 247 -14.11 2.01 12.37
C LYS A 247 -15.61 1.92 12.13
N PHE A 248 -16.39 2.44 13.06
CA PHE A 248 -17.84 2.42 12.97
C PHE A 248 -18.35 3.28 11.79
N VAL A 249 -17.80 4.47 11.61
CA VAL A 249 -18.19 5.40 10.55
C VAL A 249 -17.81 4.87 9.17
N CYS A 250 -16.60 4.33 9.01
CA CYS A 250 -16.16 3.73 7.75
C CYS A 250 -17.06 2.57 7.33
N LYS A 251 -17.36 1.66 8.27
CA LYS A 251 -18.24 0.49 8.03
C LYS A 251 -19.67 0.90 7.70
N ASN A 252 -20.28 1.78 8.52
CA ASN A 252 -21.74 1.99 8.49
C ASN A 252 -22.19 3.24 7.73
N VAL A 253 -21.31 4.23 7.54
CA VAL A 253 -21.67 5.56 7.01
C VAL A 253 -21.02 5.80 5.64
N ILE A 254 -19.70 5.62 5.55
CA ILE A 254 -18.94 5.90 4.33
C ILE A 254 -19.07 4.72 3.35
N GLY A 255 -18.88 3.49 3.83
CA GLY A 255 -18.91 2.28 3.01
C GLY A 255 -17.74 2.17 2.02
N TYR A 256 -16.69 2.97 2.19
CA TYR A 256 -15.48 2.98 1.37
C TYR A 256 -14.28 3.48 2.19
N ILE A 257 -13.07 3.46 1.60
CA ILE A 257 -11.89 4.08 2.17
C ILE A 257 -12.14 5.61 2.30
N PRO A 258 -11.85 6.26 3.44
CA PRO A 258 -11.91 7.70 3.56
C PRO A 258 -10.93 8.40 2.60
N GLU A 259 -11.33 9.57 2.11
CA GLU A 259 -10.50 10.32 1.15
C GLU A 259 -9.14 10.70 1.76
N PRO A 260 -8.02 10.58 1.03
CA PRO A 260 -6.70 10.85 1.58
C PRO A 260 -6.48 12.28 2.05
N LEU A 261 -5.82 12.43 3.21
CA LEU A 261 -5.37 13.71 3.75
C LEU A 261 -3.89 13.94 3.45
N ALA A 262 -3.59 14.36 2.23
CA ALA A 262 -2.22 14.59 1.77
C ALA A 262 -1.45 15.58 2.66
N GLN A 263 -0.27 15.17 3.12
CA GLN A 263 0.61 15.99 3.95
C GLN A 263 1.54 16.85 3.10
N LYS A 264 1.92 18.01 3.65
CA LYS A 264 2.80 18.96 2.99
C LYS A 264 4.24 18.79 3.47
N SER A 265 5.17 18.80 2.52
CA SER A 265 6.61 18.85 2.76
C SER A 265 7.26 19.94 1.90
N ASP A 266 8.31 20.57 2.43
CA ASP A 266 9.15 21.52 1.70
C ASP A 266 10.12 20.83 0.73
N ILE A 267 10.37 19.52 0.93
CA ILE A 267 11.17 18.67 0.06
C ILE A 267 10.21 17.64 -0.53
N GLU A 268 10.12 17.60 -1.86
CA GLU A 268 9.26 16.64 -2.52
C GLU A 268 9.76 15.21 -2.32
N ILE A 269 8.86 14.32 -1.92
CA ILE A 269 9.16 12.93 -1.62
C ILE A 269 8.57 12.06 -2.74
N SER A 270 9.45 11.35 -3.45
CA SER A 270 9.08 10.27 -4.36
C SER A 270 9.47 8.91 -3.78
N ALA A 271 8.82 7.86 -4.24
CA ALA A 271 9.23 6.48 -3.93
C ALA A 271 9.31 5.63 -5.20
N PHE A 272 10.35 4.80 -5.30
CA PHE A 272 10.38 3.74 -6.29
C PHE A 272 9.33 2.71 -5.96
N TYR A 273 8.51 2.39 -6.94
CA TYR A 273 7.41 1.46 -6.83
C TYR A 273 7.65 0.30 -7.79
N TYR A 274 7.68 -0.93 -7.26
CA TYR A 274 7.79 -2.15 -8.05
C TYR A 274 6.41 -2.80 -8.17
N PRO A 275 5.76 -2.74 -9.36
CA PRO A 275 4.52 -3.46 -9.67
C PRO A 275 4.86 -4.94 -9.94
N GLY A 276 5.18 -5.65 -8.89
CA GLY A 276 5.82 -6.96 -8.94
C GLY A 276 4.91 -8.18 -8.91
N THR A 277 3.61 -7.99 -8.64
CA THR A 277 2.72 -9.04 -8.18
C THR A 277 1.41 -9.10 -8.97
N GLU A 278 1.43 -9.86 -10.08
CA GLU A 278 0.27 -10.14 -10.95
C GLU A 278 -0.45 -11.44 -10.57
N GLN A 279 0.19 -12.29 -9.74
CA GLN A 279 -0.36 -13.60 -9.37
C GLN A 279 0.16 -14.11 -8.02
N MET A 280 -0.64 -14.96 -7.35
CA MET A 280 -0.30 -15.53 -6.04
C MET A 280 1.05 -16.25 -6.00
N ALA A 281 1.48 -16.87 -7.11
CA ALA A 281 2.76 -17.56 -7.20
C ALA A 281 3.98 -16.67 -6.88
N GLU A 282 3.83 -15.35 -7.02
CA GLU A 282 4.87 -14.36 -6.69
C GLU A 282 4.91 -14.07 -5.18
N TRP A 283 3.81 -14.24 -4.46
CA TRP A 283 3.77 -14.15 -3.00
C TRP A 283 4.18 -15.44 -2.31
N ASP A 284 3.88 -16.60 -2.89
CA ASP A 284 4.14 -17.94 -2.30
C ASP A 284 5.60 -18.08 -1.82
N GLN A 285 6.56 -17.67 -2.64
CA GLN A 285 7.98 -17.70 -2.27
C GLN A 285 8.32 -16.81 -1.07
N ILE A 286 7.67 -15.66 -0.95
CA ILE A 286 7.89 -14.73 0.15
C ILE A 286 7.20 -15.24 1.41
N ASP A 287 5.96 -15.71 1.30
CA ASP A 287 5.18 -16.27 2.42
C ASP A 287 5.89 -17.48 3.04
N GLU A 288 6.50 -18.33 2.23
CA GLU A 288 7.28 -19.48 2.71
C GLU A 288 8.58 -19.08 3.40
N THR A 289 9.31 -18.13 2.81
CA THR A 289 10.67 -17.81 3.26
C THR A 289 10.67 -16.78 4.39
N LYS A 290 9.69 -15.86 4.39
CA LYS A 290 9.56 -14.69 5.26
C LYS A 290 8.10 -14.26 5.47
N PRO A 291 7.25 -15.09 6.10
CA PRO A 291 5.85 -14.73 6.35
C PRO A 291 5.71 -13.48 7.24
N GLU A 292 6.72 -13.15 8.06
CA GLU A 292 6.71 -12.01 8.97
C GLU A 292 6.73 -10.64 8.27
N ILE A 293 7.08 -10.58 6.98
CA ILE A 293 7.13 -9.31 6.22
C ILE A 293 5.80 -8.97 5.56
N LYS A 294 4.74 -9.74 5.82
CA LYS A 294 3.45 -9.62 5.14
C LYS A 294 2.94 -8.16 5.13
N PRO A 295 2.55 -7.61 3.96
CA PRO A 295 1.97 -6.28 3.89
C PRO A 295 0.68 -6.21 4.71
N LEU A 296 0.37 -5.05 5.30
CA LEU A 296 -0.92 -4.85 6.01
C LEU A 296 -2.13 -4.87 5.07
N LEU A 297 -1.90 -4.81 3.76
CA LEU A 297 -2.91 -5.08 2.73
C LEU A 297 -3.20 -6.57 2.53
N GLY A 298 -2.34 -7.46 3.00
CA GLY A 298 -2.33 -8.88 2.64
C GLY A 298 -1.41 -9.17 1.46
N TRP A 299 -1.40 -10.41 0.99
CA TRP A 299 -0.77 -10.84 -0.26
C TRP A 299 -1.60 -10.34 -1.44
N TYR A 300 -1.46 -9.06 -1.77
CA TYR A 300 -2.40 -8.32 -2.61
C TYR A 300 -2.21 -8.50 -4.12
N ASP A 301 -3.29 -8.27 -4.87
CA ASP A 301 -3.30 -8.11 -6.33
C ASP A 301 -3.17 -6.63 -6.71
N GLU A 302 -2.06 -6.25 -7.33
CA GLU A 302 -1.79 -4.86 -7.74
C GLU A 302 -2.66 -4.39 -8.92
N SER A 303 -3.36 -5.30 -9.59
CA SER A 303 -4.36 -4.95 -10.60
C SER A 303 -5.70 -4.49 -10.00
N ASN A 304 -5.88 -4.63 -8.68
CA ASN A 304 -7.06 -4.18 -7.95
C ASN A 304 -6.99 -2.66 -7.66
N PRO A 305 -7.90 -1.84 -8.22
CA PRO A 305 -7.89 -0.39 -7.99
C PRO A 305 -8.06 0.01 -6.51
N GLU A 306 -8.69 -0.84 -5.69
CA GLU A 306 -8.87 -0.58 -4.27
C GLU A 306 -7.57 -0.76 -3.47
N VAL A 307 -6.69 -1.69 -3.90
CA VAL A 307 -5.33 -1.83 -3.38
C VAL A 307 -4.54 -0.57 -3.69
N VAL A 308 -4.64 -0.07 -4.92
CA VAL A 308 -3.99 1.19 -5.33
C VAL A 308 -4.54 2.39 -4.54
N ASP A 309 -5.84 2.43 -4.23
CA ASP A 309 -6.43 3.48 -3.39
C ASP A 309 -5.85 3.47 -1.96
N TRP A 310 -5.59 2.30 -1.37
CA TRP A 310 -4.88 2.20 -0.09
C TRP A 310 -3.44 2.70 -0.18
N GLN A 311 -2.71 2.28 -1.21
CA GLN A 311 -1.33 2.70 -1.43
C GLN A 311 -1.21 4.22 -1.57
N ILE A 312 -2.11 4.82 -2.37
CA ILE A 312 -2.21 6.28 -2.50
C ILE A 312 -2.50 6.91 -1.15
N LYS A 313 -3.51 6.42 -0.42
CA LYS A 313 -3.90 6.97 0.89
C LYS A 313 -2.70 7.00 1.83
N TRP A 314 -2.06 5.86 2.03
CA TRP A 314 -0.93 5.76 2.94
C TRP A 314 0.25 6.62 2.49
N ALA A 315 0.56 6.62 1.18
CA ALA A 315 1.66 7.41 0.65
C ALA A 315 1.48 8.90 0.92
N VAL A 316 0.35 9.48 0.50
CA VAL A 316 0.16 10.93 0.59
C VAL A 316 -0.08 11.41 2.02
N GLU A 317 -0.69 10.58 2.87
CA GLU A 317 -0.84 10.87 4.31
C GLU A 317 0.50 10.83 5.08
N HIS A 318 1.56 10.35 4.42
CA HIS A 318 2.93 10.35 4.94
C HIS A 318 3.90 11.21 4.12
N GLY A 319 3.36 12.05 3.23
CA GLY A 319 4.11 13.03 2.45
C GLY A 319 4.71 12.51 1.15
N ILE A 320 4.56 11.22 0.84
CA ILE A 320 4.99 10.65 -0.45
C ILE A 320 4.00 11.11 -1.51
N SER A 321 4.48 11.98 -2.39
CA SER A 321 3.65 12.72 -3.35
C SER A 321 3.68 12.13 -4.76
N SER A 322 4.66 11.25 -5.03
CA SER A 322 4.80 10.62 -6.33
C SER A 322 5.45 9.25 -6.29
N PHE A 323 5.04 8.36 -7.21
CA PHE A 323 5.69 7.08 -7.45
C PHE A 323 6.50 7.08 -8.74
N CYS A 324 7.73 6.57 -8.65
CA CYS A 324 8.59 6.25 -9.78
C CYS A 324 8.44 4.75 -10.06
N VAL A 325 7.59 4.42 -11.03
CA VAL A 325 7.07 3.07 -11.26
C VAL A 325 8.00 2.32 -12.20
N ASP A 326 8.45 1.14 -11.78
CA ASP A 326 9.23 0.25 -12.63
C ASP A 326 8.41 -0.19 -13.86
N TRP A 327 9.04 -0.12 -15.03
CA TRP A 327 8.37 -0.27 -16.31
C TRP A 327 9.32 -0.82 -17.37
N TYR A 328 8.82 -1.75 -18.19
CA TYR A 328 9.60 -2.46 -19.18
C TYR A 328 9.09 -2.25 -20.61
N TRP A 329 10.04 -2.16 -21.53
CA TRP A 329 9.82 -2.20 -22.96
C TRP A 329 10.91 -2.98 -23.66
N ASN A 330 10.52 -3.86 -24.57
CA ASN A 330 11.42 -4.55 -25.48
C ASN A 330 10.74 -4.71 -26.84
N GLN A 331 11.11 -3.91 -27.83
CA GLN A 331 10.67 -4.06 -29.23
C GLN A 331 9.16 -4.15 -29.40
N GLY A 332 8.42 -3.25 -28.73
CA GLY A 332 6.95 -3.21 -28.77
C GLY A 332 6.25 -4.01 -27.67
N VAL A 333 6.98 -4.88 -26.96
CA VAL A 333 6.44 -5.67 -25.85
C VAL A 333 6.60 -4.90 -24.54
N ARG A 334 5.50 -4.72 -23.82
CA ARG A 334 5.42 -4.03 -22.52
C ARG A 334 5.24 -5.03 -21.40
N ARG A 335 5.79 -4.73 -20.21
CA ARG A 335 5.54 -5.52 -18.98
C ARG A 335 5.33 -4.58 -17.80
N LEU A 336 4.68 -5.13 -16.78
CA LEU A 336 4.41 -4.44 -15.51
C LEU A 336 3.46 -3.23 -15.62
N GLU A 337 2.58 -3.23 -16.62
CA GLU A 337 1.60 -2.14 -16.81
C GLU A 337 0.34 -2.27 -15.95
N HIS A 338 0.12 -3.43 -15.30
CA HIS A 338 -1.12 -3.74 -14.58
C HIS A 338 -1.42 -2.72 -13.47
N TRP A 339 -0.39 -2.27 -12.73
CA TRP A 339 -0.55 -1.24 -11.71
C TRP A 339 -0.99 0.09 -12.32
N VAL A 340 -0.40 0.53 -13.44
CA VAL A 340 -0.80 1.78 -14.12
C VAL A 340 -2.25 1.70 -14.61
N GLN A 341 -2.66 0.53 -15.11
CA GLN A 341 -4.04 0.27 -15.53
C GLN A 341 -5.03 0.30 -14.35
N ALA A 342 -4.62 -0.21 -13.18
CA ALA A 342 -5.40 -0.13 -11.95
C ALA A 342 -5.45 1.30 -11.39
N PHE A 343 -4.31 2.02 -11.41
CA PHE A 343 -4.20 3.41 -11.01
C PHE A 343 -5.16 4.32 -11.78
N TYR A 344 -5.33 4.13 -13.09
CA TYR A 344 -6.30 4.91 -13.86
C TYR A 344 -7.76 4.65 -13.45
N LYS A 345 -8.07 3.54 -12.78
CA LYS A 345 -9.39 3.20 -12.24
C LYS A 345 -9.51 3.57 -10.75
N ALA A 346 -8.41 3.83 -10.06
CA ALA A 346 -8.38 4.16 -8.64
C ALA A 346 -9.09 5.48 -8.35
N ARG A 347 -9.89 5.53 -7.29
CA ARG A 347 -10.69 6.71 -6.91
C ARG A 347 -9.80 7.89 -6.49
N PHE A 348 -8.65 7.60 -5.91
CA PHE A 348 -7.75 8.58 -5.30
C PHE A 348 -6.57 8.96 -6.20
N ARG A 349 -6.52 8.50 -7.45
CA ARG A 349 -5.43 8.80 -8.40
C ARG A 349 -5.06 10.28 -8.51
N LYS A 350 -6.02 11.19 -8.30
CA LYS A 350 -5.80 12.66 -8.32
C LYS A 350 -4.83 13.17 -7.23
N TYR A 351 -4.60 12.39 -6.17
CA TYR A 351 -3.76 12.77 -5.03
C TYR A 351 -2.27 12.46 -5.24
N LEU A 352 -1.95 11.55 -6.14
CA LEU A 352 -0.59 11.04 -6.33
C LEU A 352 -0.15 11.30 -7.77
N LYS A 353 1.08 11.79 -7.96
CA LYS A 353 1.71 11.80 -9.28
C LYS A 353 2.45 10.49 -9.54
N TRP A 354 2.68 10.15 -10.79
CA TRP A 354 3.51 8.99 -11.12
C TRP A 354 4.31 9.22 -12.38
N TYR A 355 5.42 8.51 -12.52
CA TYR A 355 6.26 8.54 -13.71
C TYR A 355 7.03 7.24 -13.83
N ILE A 356 7.60 6.98 -14.99
CA ILE A 356 8.25 5.70 -15.28
C ILE A 356 9.73 5.73 -14.93
N MET A 357 10.18 4.61 -14.38
CA MET A 357 11.56 4.15 -14.47
C MET A 357 11.61 3.06 -15.54
N TRP A 358 12.26 3.35 -16.66
CA TRP A 358 12.44 2.38 -17.73
C TRP A 358 13.60 1.45 -17.40
N ALA A 359 13.25 0.23 -16.98
CA ALA A 359 14.16 -0.90 -16.72
C ALA A 359 14.71 -1.49 -18.02
N ASN A 360 15.46 -0.69 -18.76
CA ASN A 360 15.95 -0.97 -20.10
C ASN A 360 17.17 -1.92 -20.15
N HIS A 361 17.31 -2.81 -19.17
CA HIS A 361 18.37 -3.82 -19.09
C HIS A 361 18.12 -5.02 -20.03
N ASN A 362 17.67 -4.73 -21.24
CA ASN A 362 17.42 -5.67 -22.31
C ASN A 362 18.73 -6.27 -22.86
N GLU A 363 18.57 -7.32 -23.65
CA GLU A 363 19.67 -7.98 -24.34
C GLU A 363 20.39 -7.04 -25.33
N THR A 364 21.61 -7.44 -25.70
CA THR A 364 22.41 -6.67 -26.67
C THR A 364 21.74 -6.66 -28.04
N GLY A 365 21.57 -5.47 -28.61
CA GLY A 365 20.88 -5.26 -29.88
C GLY A 365 19.37 -5.13 -29.76
N ALA A 366 18.81 -5.15 -28.55
CA ALA A 366 17.38 -4.94 -28.34
C ALA A 366 16.96 -3.50 -28.69
N HIS A 367 17.83 -2.52 -28.40
CA HIS A 367 17.55 -1.11 -28.64
C HIS A 367 17.98 -0.68 -30.05
N SER A 368 17.19 0.17 -30.70
CA SER A 368 17.52 0.79 -31.99
C SER A 368 16.93 2.20 -32.09
N ALA A 369 17.34 2.97 -33.10
CA ALA A 369 16.73 4.27 -33.33
C ALA A 369 15.22 4.21 -33.59
N GLU A 370 14.74 3.12 -34.22
CA GLU A 370 13.30 2.92 -34.43
C GLU A 370 12.59 2.47 -33.15
N ASP A 371 13.19 1.59 -32.38
CA ASP A 371 12.65 1.17 -31.08
C ASP A 371 12.48 2.37 -30.13
N GLN A 372 13.48 3.27 -30.10
CA GLN A 372 13.44 4.50 -29.33
C GLN A 372 12.29 5.43 -29.77
N ARG A 373 11.97 5.47 -31.07
CA ARG A 373 10.79 6.22 -31.56
C ARG A 373 9.49 5.57 -31.10
N GLN A 374 9.39 4.25 -31.20
CA GLN A 374 8.18 3.52 -30.83
C GLN A 374 7.88 3.66 -29.34
N VAL A 375 8.87 3.44 -28.47
CA VAL A 375 8.69 3.58 -27.01
C VAL A 375 8.30 5.01 -26.64
N THR A 376 8.88 6.02 -27.28
CA THR A 376 8.55 7.43 -27.02
C THR A 376 7.15 7.79 -27.47
N ARG A 377 6.73 7.36 -28.68
CA ARG A 377 5.36 7.56 -29.17
C ARG A 377 4.34 6.92 -28.23
N PHE A 378 4.66 5.72 -27.76
CA PHE A 378 3.83 5.03 -26.79
C PHE A 378 3.65 5.86 -25.50
N TRP A 379 4.73 6.41 -24.93
CA TRP A 379 4.63 7.29 -23.75
C TRP A 379 3.81 8.56 -24.01
N ILE A 380 3.99 9.19 -25.18
CA ILE A 380 3.23 10.39 -25.58
C ILE A 380 1.73 10.09 -25.64
N GLU A 381 1.36 8.98 -26.24
CA GLU A 381 -0.03 8.59 -26.48
C GLU A 381 -0.74 8.16 -25.19
N ASN A 382 -0.03 7.48 -24.29
CA ASN A 382 -0.65 6.78 -23.16
C ASN A 382 -0.42 7.46 -21.81
N TYR A 383 0.66 8.23 -21.64
CA TYR A 383 1.09 8.69 -20.31
C TYR A 383 1.25 10.21 -20.21
N PHE A 384 2.09 10.83 -21.05
CA PHE A 384 2.54 12.22 -20.86
C PHE A 384 1.43 13.28 -20.91
N ARG A 385 0.27 12.94 -21.45
CA ARG A 385 -0.89 13.85 -21.53
C ARG A 385 -1.84 13.74 -20.33
N THR A 386 -1.61 12.79 -19.44
CA THR A 386 -2.45 12.63 -18.25
C THR A 386 -2.06 13.64 -17.18
N PRO A 387 -3.04 14.25 -16.48
CA PRO A 387 -2.74 15.24 -15.44
C PRO A 387 -2.00 14.62 -14.25
N GLU A 388 -2.09 13.31 -14.04
CA GLU A 388 -1.40 12.58 -12.99
C GLU A 388 0.06 12.25 -13.32
N TYR A 389 0.50 12.36 -14.58
CA TYR A 389 1.90 12.13 -14.93
C TYR A 389 2.80 13.22 -14.34
N TYR A 390 3.89 12.81 -13.70
CA TYR A 390 4.80 13.72 -13.02
C TYR A 390 5.64 14.52 -14.03
N THR A 391 5.82 15.80 -13.74
CA THR A 391 6.65 16.69 -14.54
C THR A 391 7.62 17.45 -13.63
N MET A 392 8.80 17.75 -14.15
CA MET A 392 9.80 18.59 -13.49
C MET A 392 10.11 19.75 -14.42
N GLU A 393 9.93 20.98 -13.93
CA GLU A 393 10.07 22.20 -14.75
C GLU A 393 9.16 22.20 -16.00
N GLY A 394 7.97 21.59 -15.89
CA GLY A 394 7.02 21.46 -17.00
C GLY A 394 7.37 20.37 -18.04
N HIS A 395 8.45 19.62 -17.85
CA HIS A 395 8.88 18.53 -18.74
C HIS A 395 8.47 17.18 -18.14
N PRO A 396 7.90 16.23 -18.91
CA PRO A 396 7.64 14.87 -18.42
C PRO A 396 8.94 14.18 -18.03
N VAL A 397 8.92 13.47 -16.89
CA VAL A 397 10.12 12.83 -16.34
C VAL A 397 10.19 11.37 -16.76
N VAL A 398 11.37 10.93 -17.21
CA VAL A 398 11.68 9.50 -17.46
C VAL A 398 13.00 9.16 -16.79
N VAL A 399 12.99 8.15 -15.93
CA VAL A 399 14.22 7.61 -15.34
C VAL A 399 14.72 6.45 -16.21
N ILE A 400 16.01 6.43 -16.55
CA ILE A 400 16.63 5.36 -17.36
C ILE A 400 17.52 4.50 -16.46
N TRP A 401 17.27 3.19 -16.41
CA TRP A 401 18.03 2.24 -15.58
C TRP A 401 19.50 2.08 -16.02
N SER A 402 19.73 1.95 -17.33
CA SER A 402 21.06 1.70 -17.89
C SER A 402 21.25 2.47 -19.20
N TYR A 403 21.92 3.62 -19.10
CA TYR A 403 22.27 4.40 -20.30
C TYR A 403 23.31 3.67 -21.18
N SER A 404 24.17 2.83 -20.59
CA SER A 404 25.24 2.12 -21.30
C SER A 404 24.70 1.10 -22.31
N ASN A 405 23.55 0.48 -22.04
CA ASN A 405 22.89 -0.41 -23.00
C ASN A 405 22.40 0.33 -24.25
N LEU A 406 21.77 1.50 -24.06
CA LEU A 406 21.34 2.35 -25.18
C LEU A 406 22.55 2.87 -25.97
N ASP A 407 23.62 3.30 -25.29
CA ASP A 407 24.84 3.75 -25.96
C ASP A 407 25.45 2.66 -26.83
N ARG A 408 25.65 1.47 -26.24
CA ARG A 408 26.20 0.29 -26.93
C ARG A 408 25.41 -0.02 -28.20
N ASP A 409 24.08 -0.13 -28.09
CA ASP A 409 23.26 -0.65 -29.17
C ASP A 409 23.11 0.35 -30.33
N LEU A 410 22.96 1.65 -30.03
CA LEU A 410 22.90 2.67 -31.08
C LEU A 410 24.27 2.90 -31.76
N ARG A 411 25.38 2.71 -31.05
CA ARG A 411 26.72 2.70 -31.66
C ARG A 411 26.90 1.50 -32.60
N ARG A 412 26.42 0.32 -32.20
CA ARG A 412 26.40 -0.88 -33.07
C ARG A 412 25.53 -0.68 -34.30
N GLU A 413 24.35 -0.10 -34.15
CA GLU A 413 23.47 0.26 -35.28
C GLU A 413 24.18 1.23 -36.25
N ALA A 414 24.84 2.26 -35.73
CA ALA A 414 25.59 3.20 -36.56
C ALA A 414 26.76 2.50 -37.29
N GLN A 415 27.48 1.62 -36.62
CA GLN A 415 28.57 0.85 -37.20
C GLN A 415 28.08 -0.05 -38.34
N ALA A 416 26.94 -0.72 -38.16
CA ALA A 416 26.30 -1.52 -39.21
C ALA A 416 25.89 -0.67 -40.44
N GLN A 417 25.69 0.64 -40.25
CA GLN A 417 25.39 1.60 -41.31
C GLN A 417 26.64 2.31 -41.86
N GLY A 418 27.84 1.83 -41.52
CA GLY A 418 29.12 2.40 -41.99
C GLY A 418 29.52 3.72 -41.32
N ARG A 419 28.97 4.03 -40.14
CA ARG A 419 29.30 5.21 -39.34
C ARG A 419 29.96 4.80 -38.02
N GLU A 420 30.98 5.52 -37.58
CA GLU A 420 31.58 5.30 -36.28
C GLU A 420 31.09 6.37 -35.29
N LEU A 421 30.58 5.93 -34.13
CA LEU A 421 30.14 6.80 -33.06
C LEU A 421 31.03 6.60 -31.82
N PRO A 422 31.61 7.69 -31.27
CA PRO A 422 32.29 7.66 -29.97
C PRO A 422 31.40 7.14 -28.84
N GLU A 423 32.02 6.74 -27.74
CA GLU A 423 31.30 6.41 -26.51
C GLU A 423 30.51 7.60 -25.98
N GLY A 424 29.27 7.35 -25.55
CA GLY A 424 28.32 8.39 -25.11
C GLY A 424 27.47 9.00 -26.23
N GLU A 425 27.90 8.91 -27.49
CA GLU A 425 27.14 9.47 -28.62
C GLU A 425 25.90 8.63 -29.00
N GLY A 426 25.91 7.34 -28.69
CA GLY A 426 24.74 6.47 -28.87
C GLY A 426 23.59 6.88 -27.95
N ILE A 427 23.86 7.05 -26.65
CA ILE A 427 22.84 7.49 -25.69
C ILE A 427 22.36 8.92 -26.03
N ARG A 428 23.28 9.84 -26.37
CA ARG A 428 22.91 11.20 -26.77
C ARG A 428 21.95 11.18 -27.96
N ARG A 429 22.19 10.28 -28.93
CA ARG A 429 21.28 10.08 -30.05
C ARG A 429 19.92 9.52 -29.60
N ALA A 430 19.88 8.56 -28.69
CA ALA A 430 18.62 8.00 -28.17
C ALA A 430 17.75 9.07 -27.47
N LEU A 431 18.35 9.90 -26.62
CA LEU A 431 17.63 10.99 -25.95
C LEU A 431 17.09 12.00 -26.97
N GLU A 432 17.90 12.38 -27.96
CA GLU A 432 17.48 13.32 -29.02
C GLU A 432 16.36 12.75 -29.90
N ILE A 433 16.39 11.46 -30.25
CA ILE A 433 15.29 10.81 -30.98
C ILE A 433 13.97 10.98 -30.22
N SER A 434 14.02 10.79 -28.91
CA SER A 434 12.83 10.93 -28.07
C SER A 434 12.32 12.38 -28.10
N ASN A 435 13.20 13.37 -27.94
CA ASN A 435 12.85 14.79 -28.01
C ASN A 435 12.39 15.24 -29.41
N GLU A 436 12.89 14.64 -30.49
CA GLU A 436 12.34 14.82 -31.84
C GLU A 436 10.87 14.38 -31.91
N GLU A 437 10.51 13.23 -31.34
CA GLU A 437 9.11 12.76 -31.30
C GLU A 437 8.24 13.65 -30.39
N MET A 438 8.77 14.12 -29.26
CA MET A 438 8.07 15.09 -28.39
C MET A 438 7.72 16.39 -29.13
N ARG A 439 8.69 16.97 -29.83
CA ARG A 439 8.50 18.20 -30.61
C ARG A 439 7.50 18.01 -31.75
N LYS A 440 7.53 16.85 -32.44
CA LYS A 440 6.51 16.49 -33.45
C LYS A 440 5.11 16.42 -32.85
N ALA A 441 4.99 15.97 -31.59
CA ALA A 441 3.72 15.88 -30.87
C ALA A 441 3.28 17.20 -30.19
N GLY A 442 4.07 18.28 -30.33
CA GLY A 442 3.81 19.57 -29.71
C GLY A 442 3.98 19.58 -28.19
N LEU A 443 4.82 18.69 -27.65
CA LEU A 443 5.12 18.57 -26.22
C LEU A 443 6.54 19.09 -25.91
N PRO A 444 6.81 19.55 -24.67
CA PRO A 444 8.17 19.87 -24.24
C PRO A 444 9.07 18.63 -24.26
N ASP A 445 10.37 18.84 -24.32
CA ASP A 445 11.37 17.76 -24.23
C ASP A 445 11.19 16.92 -22.95
N ILE A 446 11.76 15.73 -22.93
CA ILE A 446 11.74 14.87 -21.73
C ILE A 446 12.82 15.31 -20.74
N TYR A 447 12.47 15.33 -19.45
CA TYR A 447 13.42 15.46 -18.36
C TYR A 447 13.99 14.08 -18.02
N PHE A 448 15.09 13.71 -18.68
CA PHE A 448 15.74 12.43 -18.45
C PHE A 448 16.58 12.44 -17.18
N VAL A 449 16.35 11.44 -16.33
CA VAL A 449 17.14 11.19 -15.12
C VAL A 449 17.91 9.89 -15.31
N ASN A 450 19.23 9.94 -15.13
CA ASN A 450 20.04 8.72 -15.17
C ASN A 450 19.99 8.01 -13.82
N MET A 451 19.75 6.70 -13.84
CA MET A 451 19.93 5.88 -12.65
C MET A 451 21.21 5.08 -12.76
N PHE A 452 21.98 5.07 -11.68
CA PHE A 452 23.17 4.25 -11.57
C PHE A 452 22.85 2.94 -10.85
N GLY A 453 23.40 1.87 -11.40
CA GLY A 453 23.65 0.66 -10.65
C GLY A 453 24.61 0.96 -9.50
N SER A 454 24.47 0.18 -8.45
CA SER A 454 25.12 0.45 -7.18
C SER A 454 26.66 0.47 -7.31
N VAL A 455 27.23 -0.38 -8.17
CA VAL A 455 28.67 -0.49 -8.46
C VAL A 455 29.24 0.48 -9.52
N THR A 456 28.44 1.31 -10.17
CA THR A 456 28.90 2.12 -11.33
C THR A 456 28.91 3.62 -11.07
N TYR A 457 28.66 4.05 -9.83
CA TYR A 457 28.61 5.47 -9.48
C TYR A 457 29.99 5.98 -9.02
N ASP A 458 30.58 6.88 -9.81
CA ASP A 458 31.86 7.55 -9.58
C ASP A 458 31.95 8.89 -10.33
N ALA A 459 33.07 9.61 -10.21
CA ALA A 459 33.27 10.92 -10.82
C ALA A 459 33.15 10.91 -12.36
N ASP A 460 33.66 9.88 -13.03
CA ASP A 460 33.72 9.83 -14.49
C ASP A 460 32.38 9.44 -15.09
N SER A 461 31.67 8.51 -14.46
CA SER A 461 30.29 8.16 -14.80
C SER A 461 29.31 9.33 -14.61
N ILE A 462 29.49 10.17 -13.59
CA ILE A 462 28.74 11.42 -13.42
C ILE A 462 28.99 12.38 -14.59
N ARG A 463 30.26 12.57 -14.97
CA ARG A 463 30.62 13.41 -16.14
C ARG A 463 30.02 12.87 -17.43
N ALA A 464 30.07 11.56 -17.63
CA ALA A 464 29.51 10.89 -18.80
C ALA A 464 27.99 11.08 -18.89
N ALA A 465 27.26 10.91 -17.78
CA ALA A 465 25.82 11.16 -17.75
C ALA A 465 25.49 12.62 -18.07
N ARG A 466 26.21 13.57 -17.47
CA ARG A 466 26.04 15.00 -17.80
C ARG A 466 26.31 15.30 -19.28
N ALA A 467 27.38 14.74 -19.84
CA ALA A 467 27.75 14.92 -21.24
C ALA A 467 26.75 14.27 -22.22
N ALA A 468 26.12 13.16 -21.83
CA ALA A 468 25.09 12.48 -22.60
C ALA A 468 23.78 13.29 -22.72
N GLY A 469 23.58 14.31 -21.86
CA GLY A 469 22.41 15.19 -21.89
C GLY A 469 21.33 14.87 -20.86
N PHE A 470 21.63 14.04 -19.85
CA PHE A 470 20.77 13.89 -18.69
C PHE A 470 20.66 15.21 -17.92
N ARG A 471 19.51 15.43 -17.25
CA ARG A 471 19.28 16.64 -16.45
C ARG A 471 19.49 16.43 -14.96
N ASP A 472 19.38 15.18 -14.51
CA ASP A 472 19.57 14.78 -13.13
C ASP A 472 20.04 13.32 -13.06
N GLN A 473 20.39 12.86 -11.87
CA GLN A 473 20.80 11.48 -11.65
C GLN A 473 20.37 10.95 -10.29
N MET A 474 20.37 9.63 -10.12
CA MET A 474 20.19 8.99 -8.83
C MET A 474 20.89 7.64 -8.78
N ILE A 475 20.96 7.07 -7.59
CA ILE A 475 21.40 5.68 -7.38
C ILE A 475 20.14 4.88 -7.06
N TYR A 476 20.03 3.66 -7.62
CA TYR A 476 18.86 2.81 -7.39
C TYR A 476 18.63 2.53 -5.91
N ASN A 477 19.58 1.87 -5.24
CA ASN A 477 19.49 1.50 -3.83
C ASN A 477 20.91 1.54 -3.21
N VAL A 478 21.21 0.74 -2.17
CA VAL A 478 22.53 0.71 -1.54
C VAL A 478 23.61 0.25 -2.50
N ASP A 479 24.71 1.01 -2.59
CA ASP A 479 25.96 0.54 -3.18
C ASP A 479 26.64 -0.50 -2.28
N VAL A 480 26.81 -1.72 -2.79
CA VAL A 480 27.51 -2.79 -2.09
C VAL A 480 28.98 -2.47 -1.80
N ARG A 481 29.58 -1.50 -2.51
CA ARG A 481 30.90 -0.92 -2.22
C ARG A 481 30.88 0.01 -1.01
N SER A 482 29.73 0.61 -0.66
CA SER A 482 29.56 1.36 0.60
C SER A 482 29.92 0.53 1.82
N PHE A 483 29.74 -0.79 1.73
CA PHE A 483 30.02 -1.74 2.78
C PHE A 483 31.53 -1.85 3.09
N GLN A 484 32.40 -1.48 2.14
CA GLN A 484 33.85 -1.39 2.34
C GLN A 484 34.30 -0.03 2.91
N LEU A 485 33.40 0.96 2.95
CA LEU A 485 33.69 2.35 3.36
C LEU A 485 33.21 2.69 4.78
N ALA A 486 32.62 1.72 5.50
CA ALA A 486 32.21 1.88 6.90
C ALA A 486 33.42 1.83 7.84
N PRO A 487 33.48 2.66 8.91
CA PRO A 487 34.61 2.69 9.86
C PRO A 487 34.92 1.31 10.47
N ASP A 488 33.89 0.46 10.59
CA ASP A 488 33.97 -0.88 11.19
C ASP A 488 33.93 -2.00 10.13
N ALA A 489 34.45 -1.78 8.92
CA ALA A 489 34.53 -2.81 7.87
C ALA A 489 35.22 -4.12 8.35
N ALA A 490 36.01 -4.06 9.43
CA ALA A 490 36.57 -5.23 10.10
C ALA A 490 35.53 -6.12 10.84
N GLN A 491 34.33 -5.63 11.16
CA GLN A 491 33.22 -6.41 11.74
C GLN A 491 32.29 -7.04 10.68
N ALA A 492 32.39 -6.62 9.42
CA ALA A 492 31.70 -7.28 8.28
C ALA A 492 32.36 -8.65 7.91
N GLN A 493 33.20 -9.19 8.80
CA GLN A 493 34.00 -10.40 8.58
C GLN A 493 33.19 -11.70 8.47
N ASP A 494 31.89 -11.70 8.80
CA ASP A 494 31.09 -12.92 8.67
C ASP A 494 30.31 -12.94 7.34
N THR A 495 30.91 -13.59 6.35
CA THR A 495 30.28 -14.21 5.16
C THR A 495 30.07 -13.38 3.88
N GLY A 496 30.84 -12.32 3.59
CA GLY A 496 31.02 -11.76 2.23
C GLY A 496 29.79 -11.19 1.47
N ARG A 497 28.56 -11.42 1.94
CA ARG A 497 27.28 -10.99 1.36
C ARG A 497 26.27 -10.56 2.42
N LYS A 498 26.65 -10.51 3.70
CA LYS A 498 25.81 -10.05 4.81
C LYS A 498 26.40 -8.80 5.44
N PHE A 499 25.59 -7.76 5.63
CA PHE A 499 26.02 -6.44 6.08
C PHE A 499 25.04 -5.85 7.09
N ASN A 500 25.54 -5.09 8.06
CA ASN A 500 24.66 -4.36 8.97
C ASN A 500 24.14 -3.08 8.28
N TYR A 501 22.88 -2.72 8.53
CA TYR A 501 22.27 -1.49 8.05
C TYR A 501 23.04 -0.20 8.45
N ASP A 502 23.89 -0.25 9.48
CA ASP A 502 24.80 0.87 9.83
C ASP A 502 25.74 1.26 8.68
N CYS A 503 26.04 0.34 7.77
CA CYS A 503 26.81 0.65 6.56
C CYS A 503 26.03 1.58 5.60
N VAL A 504 24.70 1.46 5.55
CA VAL A 504 23.83 2.35 4.76
C VAL A 504 23.89 3.76 5.33
N LEU A 505 23.80 3.89 6.66
CA LEU A 505 23.88 5.17 7.36
C LEU A 505 25.22 5.87 7.12
N ALA A 506 26.33 5.11 7.12
CA ALA A 506 27.66 5.65 6.88
C ALA A 506 27.95 5.96 5.40
N GLY A 507 27.37 5.18 4.48
CA GLY A 507 27.64 5.25 3.04
C GLY A 507 26.83 6.32 2.32
N ALA A 508 25.51 6.38 2.56
CA ALA A 508 24.60 7.24 1.78
C ALA A 508 25.03 8.73 1.76
N PRO A 509 25.42 9.36 2.90
CA PRO A 509 25.86 10.75 2.88
C PRO A 509 27.10 11.00 2.01
N LYS A 510 28.01 10.03 1.89
CA LYS A 510 29.22 10.15 1.06
C LYS A 510 28.85 10.20 -0.43
N TRP A 511 27.89 9.39 -0.84
CA TRP A 511 27.43 9.35 -2.23
C TRP A 511 26.67 10.61 -2.64
N TRP A 512 25.82 11.11 -1.75
CA TRP A 512 25.12 12.36 -2.00
C TRP A 512 26.13 13.51 -2.21
N GLN A 513 27.17 13.56 -1.38
CA GLN A 513 28.23 14.57 -1.48
C GLN A 513 29.09 14.46 -2.74
N LEU A 514 29.30 13.26 -3.29
CA LEU A 514 30.13 13.07 -4.49
C LEU A 514 29.63 13.90 -5.67
N SER A 515 28.30 13.95 -5.89
CA SER A 515 27.67 14.76 -6.94
C SER A 515 27.88 16.28 -6.78
N SER A 516 28.19 16.71 -5.56
CA SER A 516 28.31 18.12 -5.18
C SER A 516 29.77 18.57 -5.08
N ALA A 517 30.73 17.68 -5.39
CA ALA A 517 32.13 18.05 -5.48
C ALA A 517 32.37 18.96 -6.69
N LYS A 518 33.08 20.09 -6.50
CA LYS A 518 33.29 21.13 -7.52
C LYS A 518 33.79 20.61 -8.88
N GLU A 519 34.55 19.52 -8.89
CA GLU A 519 35.16 18.95 -10.10
C GLU A 519 34.18 18.13 -10.97
N VAL A 520 33.02 17.75 -10.42
CA VAL A 520 32.01 16.88 -11.04
C VAL A 520 30.57 17.34 -10.81
N GLU A 521 30.40 18.57 -10.34
CA GLU A 521 29.10 19.13 -9.93
C GLU A 521 28.00 18.86 -10.97
N PHE A 522 27.02 18.05 -10.58
CA PHE A 522 25.86 17.69 -11.40
C PHE A 522 24.71 17.32 -10.44
N PRO A 523 23.45 17.74 -10.71
CA PRO A 523 22.34 17.44 -9.82
C PRO A 523 22.23 15.95 -9.52
N MET A 524 21.79 15.64 -8.30
CA MET A 524 21.28 14.32 -7.97
C MET A 524 19.99 14.44 -7.15
N ILE A 525 19.15 13.42 -7.27
CA ILE A 525 18.06 13.14 -6.35
C ILE A 525 18.61 12.19 -5.27
N PRO A 526 18.74 12.64 -4.00
CA PRO A 526 19.25 11.79 -2.93
C PRO A 526 18.31 10.61 -2.66
N THR A 527 18.89 9.41 -2.67
CA THR A 527 18.16 8.17 -2.43
C THR A 527 18.25 7.72 -0.97
N LEU A 528 17.11 7.40 -0.37
CA LEU A 528 16.92 6.79 0.94
C LEU A 528 16.66 5.29 0.77
N SER A 529 17.68 4.48 0.99
CA SER A 529 17.55 3.02 0.92
C SER A 529 16.62 2.47 2.00
N SER A 530 15.63 1.69 1.61
CA SER A 530 14.77 0.94 2.51
C SER A 530 15.43 -0.32 3.08
N GLY A 531 16.63 -0.71 2.62
CA GLY A 531 17.30 -1.94 2.98
C GLY A 531 17.54 -2.84 1.76
N TRP A 532 17.98 -4.07 2.02
CA TRP A 532 18.09 -5.14 1.03
C TRP A 532 18.16 -6.49 1.73
N ASN A 533 17.35 -7.45 1.31
CA ASN A 533 17.39 -8.82 1.75
C ASN A 533 16.71 -9.72 0.70
N ASP A 534 17.43 -10.00 -0.39
CA ASP A 534 16.93 -10.80 -1.52
C ASP A 534 16.91 -12.30 -1.21
N GLN A 535 16.94 -12.71 0.05
CA GLN A 535 16.87 -14.11 0.45
C GLN A 535 15.63 -14.86 -0.05
N PRO A 536 14.42 -14.25 -0.14
CA PRO A 536 13.30 -14.89 -0.79
C PRO A 536 13.65 -15.33 -2.20
N ARG A 537 14.37 -14.50 -2.97
CA ARG A 537 14.92 -14.89 -4.27
C ARG A 537 16.10 -15.85 -4.07
N SER A 538 17.23 -15.35 -3.59
CA SER A 538 18.59 -15.90 -3.75
C SER A 538 18.97 -17.01 -2.79
N PHE A 539 18.09 -17.39 -1.85
CA PHE A 539 18.30 -18.50 -0.92
C PHE A 539 19.67 -18.40 -0.21
N GLU A 540 20.52 -19.41 -0.32
CA GLU A 540 21.86 -19.42 0.28
C GLU A 540 22.82 -18.37 -0.29
N ASN A 541 22.54 -17.83 -1.48
CA ASN A 541 23.35 -16.82 -2.16
C ASN A 541 22.84 -15.39 -1.93
N ALA A 542 21.98 -15.17 -0.95
CA ALA A 542 21.41 -13.85 -0.70
C ALA A 542 22.45 -12.79 -0.30
N LEU A 543 22.26 -11.58 -0.83
CA LEU A 543 22.76 -10.36 -0.22
C LEU A 543 21.80 -9.96 0.91
N VAL A 544 22.31 -9.80 2.13
CA VAL A 544 21.46 -9.47 3.29
C VAL A 544 21.99 -8.26 4.02
N VAL A 545 21.20 -7.19 4.05
CA VAL A 545 21.40 -6.03 4.92
C VAL A 545 20.50 -6.22 6.16
N TYR A 546 21.09 -6.71 7.25
CA TYR A 546 20.39 -6.98 8.50
C TYR A 546 20.45 -5.79 9.48
N GLY A 547 19.65 -5.84 10.55
CA GLY A 547 19.69 -4.84 11.61
C GLY A 547 19.06 -3.49 11.21
N ARG A 548 18.22 -3.48 10.17
CA ARG A 548 17.33 -2.36 9.83
C ARG A 548 16.29 -2.19 10.94
N THR A 549 16.04 -0.95 11.33
CA THR A 549 14.96 -0.58 12.27
C THR A 549 14.36 0.76 11.88
N PRO A 550 13.11 1.07 12.29
CA PRO A 550 12.51 2.39 12.05
C PRO A 550 13.34 3.55 12.59
N GLU A 551 14.00 3.36 13.73
CA GLU A 551 14.87 4.39 14.32
C GLU A 551 16.12 4.65 13.48
N LYS A 552 16.75 3.61 12.92
CA LYS A 552 17.87 3.81 12.00
C LYS A 552 17.40 4.48 10.69
N TYR A 553 16.24 4.10 10.18
CA TYR A 553 15.68 4.74 8.99
C TYR A 553 15.34 6.22 9.22
N ARG A 554 14.83 6.57 10.40
CA ARG A 554 14.62 7.97 10.83
C ARG A 554 15.91 8.78 10.85
N LYS A 555 17.02 8.18 11.31
CA LYS A 555 18.35 8.81 11.24
C LYS A 555 18.82 9.05 9.80
N LEU A 556 18.59 8.09 8.90
CA LEU A 556 18.89 8.26 7.48
C LEU A 556 18.07 9.40 6.87
N CYS A 557 16.77 9.45 7.16
CA CYS A 557 15.88 10.52 6.72
C CYS A 557 16.37 11.90 7.20
N ALA A 558 16.71 12.02 8.49
CA ALA A 558 17.20 13.26 9.07
C ALA A 558 18.51 13.73 8.41
N SER A 559 19.45 12.82 8.17
CA SER A 559 20.71 13.14 7.47
C SER A 559 20.46 13.60 6.03
N CYS A 560 19.51 12.97 5.33
CA CYS A 560 19.12 13.37 3.99
C CYS A 560 18.47 14.76 3.97
N LYS A 561 17.59 15.07 4.94
CA LYS A 561 17.00 16.40 5.10
C LYS A 561 18.08 17.47 5.28
N GLU A 562 19.07 17.22 6.15
CA GLU A 562 20.20 18.13 6.35
C GLU A 562 20.99 18.34 5.05
N PHE A 563 21.30 17.24 4.34
CA PHE A 563 21.97 17.32 3.04
C PHE A 563 21.17 18.16 2.03
N CYS A 564 19.86 17.94 1.94
CA CYS A 564 19.00 18.67 1.02
C CYS A 564 18.96 20.16 1.33
N LEU A 565 18.79 20.54 2.59
CA LEU A 565 18.79 21.95 3.02
C LEU A 565 20.13 22.64 2.74
N LYS A 566 21.25 21.93 2.96
CA LYS A 566 22.60 22.47 2.74
C LYS A 566 22.94 22.67 1.25
N ASN A 567 22.41 21.82 0.37
CA ASN A 567 22.73 21.79 -1.06
C ASN A 567 21.57 22.22 -1.96
N ASP A 568 20.56 22.88 -1.39
CA ASP A 568 19.34 23.34 -2.07
C ASP A 568 18.64 22.26 -2.91
N ARG A 569 18.61 21.01 -2.42
CA ARG A 569 17.89 19.91 -3.07
C ARG A 569 16.43 19.94 -2.64
N LYS A 570 15.53 19.87 -3.62
CA LYS A 570 14.07 19.97 -3.44
C LYS A 570 13.34 18.65 -3.59
N LYS A 571 14.06 17.55 -3.86
CA LYS A 571 13.46 16.24 -4.11
C LYS A 571 14.35 15.14 -3.52
N ILE A 572 13.70 14.11 -2.99
CA ILE A 572 14.33 12.87 -2.54
C ILE A 572 13.62 11.65 -3.14
N MET A 573 14.30 10.51 -3.12
CA MET A 573 13.78 9.23 -3.57
C MET A 573 13.84 8.20 -2.45
N ILE A 574 12.73 7.57 -2.12
CA ILE A 574 12.69 6.36 -1.30
C ILE A 574 12.93 5.18 -2.22
N ALA A 575 13.85 4.28 -1.84
CA ALA A 575 14.21 3.18 -2.71
C ALA A 575 14.37 1.83 -2.02
N PRO A 576 13.59 0.83 -2.45
CA PRO A 576 12.20 0.91 -2.97
C PRO A 576 11.14 0.88 -1.86
N LEU A 577 9.90 1.21 -2.25
CA LEU A 577 8.73 1.23 -1.38
C LEU A 577 8.22 -0.17 -1.03
N ASN A 578 8.13 -1.05 -2.04
CA ASN A 578 7.36 -2.30 -1.98
C ASN A 578 8.04 -3.45 -2.75
N GLU A 579 9.38 -3.48 -2.85
CA GLU A 579 10.07 -4.58 -3.52
C GLU A 579 10.34 -5.75 -2.57
N TRP A 580 9.26 -6.44 -2.23
CA TRP A 580 9.24 -7.50 -1.22
C TRP A 580 10.23 -8.64 -1.51
N GLN A 581 10.38 -9.01 -2.78
CA GLN A 581 11.30 -10.06 -3.24
C GLN A 581 12.78 -9.73 -3.00
N GLU A 582 13.12 -8.45 -2.94
CA GLU A 582 14.46 -7.97 -2.63
C GLU A 582 14.61 -7.59 -1.15
N GLY A 583 13.58 -7.83 -0.32
CA GLY A 583 13.58 -7.42 1.09
C GLY A 583 13.67 -5.90 1.30
N SER A 584 13.39 -5.13 0.26
CA SER A 584 13.55 -3.69 0.21
C SER A 584 12.17 -3.04 0.19
N TYR A 585 11.68 -2.64 1.36
CA TYR A 585 10.34 -2.13 1.52
C TYR A 585 10.24 -1.19 2.72
N ILE A 586 9.29 -0.27 2.62
CA ILE A 586 8.77 0.51 3.73
C ILE A 586 7.24 0.56 3.76
N GLU A 587 6.56 0.05 2.72
CA GLU A 587 5.10 -0.07 2.69
C GLU A 587 4.61 -0.77 3.98
N PRO A 588 3.51 -0.31 4.60
CA PRO A 588 3.08 -0.82 5.90
C PRO A 588 2.93 -2.34 5.91
N ASN A 589 3.56 -2.99 6.89
CA ASN A 589 3.67 -4.44 7.01
C ASN A 589 3.59 -4.92 8.47
N GLU A 590 3.56 -6.23 8.68
CA GLU A 590 3.55 -6.85 10.01
C GLU A 590 4.86 -6.62 10.80
N GLU A 591 6.02 -6.48 10.13
CA GLU A 591 7.31 -6.28 10.80
C GLU A 591 7.42 -4.89 11.47
N TYR A 592 7.00 -3.83 10.76
CA TYR A 592 7.19 -2.44 11.22
C TYR A 592 5.90 -1.63 11.40
N GLY A 593 4.74 -2.17 11.06
CA GLY A 593 3.50 -1.39 11.00
C GLY A 593 3.68 -0.19 10.07
N PHE A 594 3.38 1.01 10.56
CA PHE A 594 3.56 2.29 9.84
C PHE A 594 4.87 3.00 10.20
N GLU A 595 5.73 2.43 11.04
CA GLU A 595 6.84 3.18 11.63
C GLU A 595 7.90 3.66 10.62
N MET A 596 8.08 2.94 9.50
CA MET A 596 8.94 3.39 8.42
C MET A 596 8.35 4.59 7.67
N TYR A 597 7.02 4.63 7.48
CA TYR A 597 6.29 5.77 6.94
C TYR A 597 6.29 6.96 7.92
N HIS A 598 6.17 6.69 9.23
CA HIS A 598 6.33 7.70 10.28
C HIS A 598 7.71 8.36 10.25
N ALA A 599 8.77 7.58 10.07
CA ALA A 599 10.12 8.13 9.92
C ALA A 599 10.23 9.13 8.75
N VAL A 600 9.54 8.88 7.63
CA VAL A 600 9.45 9.81 6.50
C VAL A 600 8.60 11.04 6.86
N ARG A 601 7.35 10.82 7.27
CA ARG A 601 6.37 11.88 7.57
C ARG A 601 6.92 12.84 8.62
N ASP A 602 7.38 12.33 9.75
CA ASP A 602 7.79 13.14 10.89
C ASP A 602 9.10 13.90 10.61
N THR A 603 9.93 13.38 9.69
CA THR A 603 11.16 14.09 9.28
C THR A 603 10.86 15.20 8.29
N PHE A 604 10.05 14.94 7.27
CA PHE A 604 9.91 15.82 6.11
C PHE A 604 8.65 16.68 6.12
N CYS A 605 7.58 16.25 6.78
CA CYS A 605 6.31 16.98 6.79
C CYS A 605 6.20 17.94 7.98
N THR A 606 5.35 18.95 7.81
CA THR A 606 4.94 19.81 8.92
C THR A 606 3.72 19.22 9.60
N MET A 607 3.78 19.02 10.92
CA MET A 607 2.62 18.57 11.69
C MET A 607 1.52 19.63 11.63
N PRO A 608 0.30 19.29 11.17
CA PRO A 608 -0.81 20.23 11.21
C PRO A 608 -1.21 20.52 12.67
N PRO A 609 -1.80 21.70 12.98
CA PRO A 609 -2.17 22.07 14.35
C PRO A 609 -3.03 21.03 15.08
N GLU A 610 -3.78 20.26 14.32
CA GLU A 610 -4.73 19.26 14.76
C GLU A 610 -4.17 17.83 14.64
N GLY A 611 -2.86 17.67 14.46
CA GLY A 611 -2.18 16.38 14.38
C GLY A 611 -2.41 15.60 13.09
N PHE A 612 -1.55 14.61 12.85
CA PHE A 612 -1.64 13.75 11.68
C PHE A 612 -2.92 12.89 11.67
N PRO A 613 -3.39 12.49 10.47
CA PRO A 613 -4.50 11.54 10.33
C PRO A 613 -4.14 10.20 10.97
N ALA A 614 -5.16 9.44 11.39
CA ALA A 614 -4.96 8.10 11.93
C ALA A 614 -4.56 7.09 10.84
N ASP A 615 -3.67 6.15 11.20
CA ASP A 615 -3.24 5.07 10.30
C ASP A 615 -4.32 4.01 10.17
N LEU A 616 -5.18 4.17 9.16
CA LEU A 616 -6.24 3.22 8.86
C LEU A 616 -5.70 2.01 8.13
N ARG A 617 -6.20 0.84 8.51
CA ARG A 617 -5.98 -0.44 7.83
C ARG A 617 -7.25 -0.85 7.08
N PRO A 618 -7.17 -1.76 6.08
CA PRO A 618 -8.35 -2.31 5.41
C PRO A 618 -9.45 -2.75 6.38
N GLY A 619 -9.07 -3.54 7.39
CA GLY A 619 -10.01 -4.06 8.39
C GLY A 619 -10.71 -2.97 9.21
N ASP A 620 -10.08 -1.80 9.41
CA ASP A 620 -10.72 -0.67 10.08
C ASP A 620 -11.88 -0.10 9.26
N THR A 621 -11.91 -0.34 7.96
CA THR A 621 -12.99 0.10 7.06
C THR A 621 -14.00 -0.99 6.72
N GLY A 622 -13.85 -2.18 7.32
CA GLY A 622 -14.63 -3.38 6.96
C GLY A 622 -14.24 -3.97 5.60
N ARG A 623 -12.99 -3.75 5.18
CA ARG A 623 -12.44 -4.18 3.88
C ARG A 623 -11.21 -5.05 4.09
N GLY A 624 -10.78 -5.73 3.02
CA GLY A 624 -9.65 -6.65 3.08
C GLY A 624 -9.81 -7.76 4.13
N PRO A 625 -8.71 -8.46 4.49
CA PRO A 625 -7.41 -8.38 3.82
C PRO A 625 -7.54 -8.71 2.33
N TYR A 626 -6.70 -8.12 1.50
CA TYR A 626 -6.69 -8.35 0.06
C TYR A 626 -5.81 -9.54 -0.31
N ASP A 627 -5.69 -10.51 0.59
CA ASP A 627 -4.98 -11.76 0.32
C ASP A 627 -5.54 -12.40 -0.95
N TYR A 628 -4.66 -12.76 -1.88
CA TYR A 628 -5.00 -13.66 -2.95
C TYR A 628 -5.66 -14.93 -2.38
N PRO A 629 -6.61 -15.53 -3.11
CA PRO A 629 -7.08 -16.86 -2.78
C PRO A 629 -5.87 -17.82 -2.67
N PRO A 630 -5.89 -18.77 -1.72
CA PRO A 630 -4.86 -19.80 -1.65
C PRO A 630 -4.66 -20.45 -3.01
N MET A 631 -3.39 -20.68 -3.39
CA MET A 631 -3.08 -21.35 -4.65
C MET A 631 -3.72 -22.74 -4.67
N VAL A 632 -4.58 -23.01 -5.65
CA VAL A 632 -5.10 -24.36 -5.86
C VAL A 632 -4.01 -25.16 -6.54
N HIS A 633 -3.36 -26.04 -5.78
CA HIS A 633 -2.33 -26.92 -6.34
C HIS A 633 -2.97 -27.96 -7.27
N PRO A 634 -2.62 -27.98 -8.57
CA PRO A 634 -3.20 -28.93 -9.50
C PRO A 634 -2.95 -30.38 -9.03
N ALA A 635 -3.90 -31.26 -9.32
CA ALA A 635 -3.68 -32.70 -9.27
C ALA A 635 -2.80 -33.10 -10.48
N GLY A 636 -1.53 -32.72 -10.43
CA GLY A 636 -0.63 -32.80 -11.57
C GLY A 636 0.28 -34.02 -11.49
N THR A 637 -0.08 -35.07 -12.22
CA THR A 637 0.89 -36.11 -12.66
C THR A 637 1.00 -36.13 -14.19
N SER A 638 0.26 -35.26 -14.88
CA SER A 638 0.27 -35.11 -16.34
C SER A 638 -0.19 -33.69 -16.67
N TRP A 639 0.50 -33.07 -17.63
CA TRP A 639 0.26 -31.71 -18.11
C TRP A 639 0.39 -31.72 -19.64
N ASP A 640 -0.61 -31.20 -20.34
CA ASP A 640 -0.65 -31.16 -21.81
C ASP A 640 -0.56 -29.75 -22.40
N PHE A 641 -0.63 -28.73 -21.55
CA PHE A 641 -0.54 -27.31 -21.92
C PHE A 641 -1.38 -26.96 -23.15
N THR A 642 -2.54 -27.59 -23.34
CA THR A 642 -3.38 -27.35 -24.53
C THR A 642 -4.22 -26.08 -24.40
N SER A 643 -4.45 -25.61 -23.17
CA SER A 643 -5.37 -24.50 -22.86
C SER A 643 -4.75 -23.41 -21.99
N ASP A 644 -3.85 -23.75 -21.06
CA ASP A 644 -3.17 -22.81 -20.18
C ASP A 644 -1.79 -23.35 -19.72
N VAL A 645 -1.22 -22.78 -18.66
CA VAL A 645 0.07 -23.20 -18.06
C VAL A 645 -0.08 -24.29 -16.98
N GLN A 646 -1.30 -24.73 -16.67
CA GLN A 646 -1.65 -25.85 -15.77
C GLN A 646 -0.92 -25.85 -14.42
N GLY A 647 -0.80 -24.67 -13.79
CA GLY A 647 -0.19 -24.48 -12.47
C GLY A 647 1.33 -24.39 -12.45
N TRP A 648 1.99 -24.45 -13.61
CA TRP A 648 3.42 -24.13 -13.72
C TRP A 648 3.63 -22.63 -13.78
N TYR A 649 4.62 -22.14 -13.03
CA TYR A 649 4.98 -20.74 -13.00
C TYR A 649 6.50 -20.58 -13.02
N ARG A 650 6.97 -19.38 -13.38
CA ARG A 650 8.40 -19.08 -13.42
C ARG A 650 9.02 -19.25 -12.03
N ASN A 651 10.24 -19.75 -11.99
CA ASN A 651 11.11 -19.48 -10.85
C ASN A 651 11.54 -18.00 -10.95
N PRO A 652 11.78 -17.24 -9.87
CA PRO A 652 12.11 -15.81 -9.98
C PRO A 652 13.50 -15.53 -10.58
N PHE A 653 14.18 -16.55 -11.12
CA PHE A 653 15.48 -16.48 -11.76
C PHE A 653 15.45 -16.90 -13.22
N GLY A 654 16.07 -16.09 -14.08
CA GLY A 654 16.60 -16.57 -15.35
C GLY A 654 15.59 -16.97 -16.42
N THR A 655 14.30 -16.75 -16.21
CA THR A 655 13.23 -17.14 -17.13
C THR A 655 12.29 -15.96 -17.38
N ALA A 656 12.26 -15.49 -18.62
CA ALA A 656 11.22 -14.58 -19.09
C ALA A 656 9.87 -15.31 -19.15
N HIS A 657 8.76 -14.58 -18.95
CA HIS A 657 7.37 -15.06 -18.90
C HIS A 657 7.10 -16.46 -19.46
N ILE A 658 6.42 -17.26 -18.64
CA ILE A 658 5.81 -18.51 -19.06
C ILE A 658 4.42 -18.23 -19.60
N GLN A 659 4.09 -18.78 -20.76
CA GLN A 659 2.80 -18.59 -21.39
C GLN A 659 2.41 -19.80 -22.24
N ASN A 660 1.12 -19.92 -22.54
CA ASN A 660 0.64 -20.88 -23.51
C ASN A 660 0.74 -20.25 -24.92
N LEU A 661 1.53 -20.86 -25.80
CA LEU A 661 1.61 -20.50 -27.21
C LEU A 661 1.37 -21.73 -28.07
N ASP A 662 0.38 -21.66 -28.96
CA ASP A 662 0.03 -22.71 -29.92
C ASP A 662 -0.15 -24.10 -29.28
N GLY A 663 -0.73 -24.15 -28.06
CA GLY A 663 -0.95 -25.40 -27.33
C GLY A 663 0.33 -26.02 -26.74
N ALA A 664 1.34 -25.19 -26.47
CA ALA A 664 2.56 -25.57 -25.75
C ALA A 664 2.92 -24.51 -24.70
N LEU A 665 3.61 -24.94 -23.65
CA LEU A 665 4.21 -24.06 -22.67
C LEU A 665 5.48 -23.43 -23.25
N HIS A 666 5.51 -22.12 -23.37
CA HIS A 666 6.63 -21.37 -23.92
C HIS A 666 7.27 -20.47 -22.87
N PHE A 667 8.60 -20.45 -22.82
CA PHE A 667 9.37 -19.47 -22.05
C PHE A 667 10.78 -19.29 -22.64
N VAL A 668 11.40 -18.15 -22.34
CA VAL A 668 12.77 -17.83 -22.79
C VAL A 668 13.71 -17.78 -21.58
N ARG A 669 14.85 -18.46 -21.68
CA ARG A 669 15.86 -18.45 -20.62
C ARG A 669 16.86 -17.31 -20.82
N SER A 670 16.98 -16.44 -19.83
CA SER A 670 17.94 -15.32 -19.80
C SER A 670 19.28 -15.66 -19.15
N GLY A 671 19.52 -16.95 -18.83
CA GLY A 671 20.72 -17.46 -18.15
C GLY A 671 20.57 -17.53 -16.61
N GLY A 672 21.32 -18.43 -15.96
CA GLY A 672 21.34 -18.58 -14.49
C GLY A 672 21.53 -20.02 -14.00
N ASN A 673 21.88 -20.18 -12.71
CA ASN A 673 22.16 -21.48 -12.05
C ASN A 673 20.94 -22.12 -11.36
N HIS A 674 19.74 -21.66 -11.68
CA HIS A 674 18.48 -22.06 -11.06
C HIS A 674 17.53 -22.72 -12.08
N ALA A 675 16.63 -23.57 -11.58
CA ALA A 675 15.59 -24.21 -12.39
C ALA A 675 14.68 -23.16 -13.03
N ALA A 676 14.27 -23.38 -14.28
CA ALA A 676 13.56 -22.38 -15.06
C ALA A 676 12.12 -22.13 -14.57
N ILE A 677 11.40 -23.22 -14.29
CA ILE A 677 9.98 -23.17 -13.89
C ILE A 677 9.73 -24.13 -12.73
N ARG A 678 8.66 -23.89 -11.97
CA ARG A 678 8.26 -24.72 -10.83
C ARG A 678 6.74 -24.87 -10.74
N THR A 679 6.30 -25.90 -10.02
CA THR A 679 4.91 -26.12 -9.65
C THR A 679 4.83 -26.76 -8.26
N ARG A 680 3.83 -26.35 -7.49
CA ARG A 680 3.33 -27.11 -6.34
C ARG A 680 2.13 -27.94 -6.77
N ILE A 681 1.98 -29.12 -6.19
CA ILE A 681 1.00 -30.12 -6.61
C ILE A 681 0.30 -30.72 -5.40
N THR A 682 -0.92 -31.22 -5.61
CA THR A 682 -1.57 -32.06 -4.60
C THR A 682 -0.66 -33.27 -4.34
N PRO A 683 -0.28 -33.57 -3.07
CA PRO A 683 0.73 -34.57 -2.80
C PRO A 683 0.38 -35.95 -3.35
N PHE A 684 1.34 -36.61 -4.00
CA PHE A 684 1.21 -38.00 -4.46
C PHE A 684 2.36 -38.88 -3.99
N PRO A 685 2.13 -40.19 -3.75
CA PRO A 685 3.18 -41.11 -3.33
C PRO A 685 4.22 -41.33 -4.44
N ALA A 686 5.49 -41.06 -4.12
CA ALA A 686 6.63 -41.18 -5.03
C ALA A 686 6.74 -42.58 -5.66
N GLU A 687 6.49 -43.63 -4.87
CA GLU A 687 6.63 -45.03 -5.27
C GLU A 687 5.68 -45.46 -6.41
N LYS A 688 4.66 -44.65 -6.73
CA LYS A 688 3.77 -44.90 -7.87
C LYS A 688 4.41 -44.59 -9.22
N PHE A 689 5.48 -43.80 -9.26
CA PHE A 689 6.06 -43.31 -10.51
C PHE A 689 7.56 -43.55 -10.53
N THR A 690 8.05 -44.19 -11.59
CA THR A 690 9.48 -44.46 -11.77
C THR A 690 10.12 -43.51 -12.77
N LYS A 691 9.33 -42.81 -13.59
CA LYS A 691 9.83 -41.92 -14.63
C LYS A 691 9.07 -40.60 -14.70
N PHE A 692 9.79 -39.53 -15.02
CA PHE A 692 9.21 -38.28 -15.49
C PHE A 692 9.58 -38.09 -16.96
N LYS A 693 8.57 -37.87 -17.79
CA LYS A 693 8.76 -37.64 -19.22
C LYS A 693 8.33 -36.24 -19.61
N VAL A 694 9.09 -35.65 -20.52
CA VAL A 694 8.80 -34.33 -21.07
C VAL A 694 9.05 -34.33 -22.57
N MET A 695 8.09 -33.82 -23.32
CA MET A 695 8.24 -33.54 -24.76
C MET A 695 8.53 -32.06 -24.92
N MET A 696 9.79 -31.74 -25.22
CA MET A 696 10.21 -30.35 -25.37
C MET A 696 11.11 -30.14 -26.58
N LYS A 697 11.16 -28.89 -27.01
CA LYS A 697 12.07 -28.38 -28.03
C LYS A 697 12.77 -27.16 -27.46
N THR A 698 14.10 -27.13 -27.55
CA THR A 698 14.91 -25.96 -27.20
C THR A 698 15.48 -25.36 -28.46
N THR A 699 15.31 -24.04 -28.63
CA THR A 699 15.77 -23.33 -29.83
C THR A 699 17.07 -22.59 -29.55
N ARG A 700 18.15 -22.92 -30.25
CA ARG A 700 19.50 -22.40 -30.00
C ARG A 700 19.65 -20.95 -30.49
N ASN A 701 20.29 -20.09 -29.68
CA ASN A 701 20.78 -18.80 -30.15
C ASN A 701 22.05 -19.00 -31.00
N ARG A 702 21.94 -18.87 -32.31
CA ARG A 702 23.06 -19.04 -33.24
C ARG A 702 24.09 -17.90 -33.17
N ASN A 703 23.79 -16.82 -32.45
CA ASN A 703 24.70 -15.68 -32.26
C ASN A 703 25.62 -15.84 -31.05
N VAL A 704 25.49 -16.92 -30.25
CA VAL A 704 26.35 -17.20 -29.10
C VAL A 704 27.22 -18.44 -29.37
N PRO A 705 28.56 -18.32 -29.32
CA PRO A 705 29.45 -19.48 -29.45
C PRO A 705 29.20 -20.49 -28.32
N SER A 706 29.01 -21.77 -28.64
CA SER A 706 28.97 -22.81 -27.60
C SER A 706 30.37 -23.06 -27.06
N PRO A 707 30.57 -23.07 -25.73
CA PRO A 707 31.80 -23.59 -25.14
C PRO A 707 31.96 -25.07 -25.51
N PRO A 708 33.18 -25.55 -25.78
CA PRO A 708 33.42 -26.91 -26.28
C PRO A 708 33.08 -28.05 -25.29
N ASP A 709 32.90 -27.75 -23.99
CA ASP A 709 32.82 -28.76 -22.91
C ASP A 709 31.55 -28.69 -22.03
N LEU A 710 30.44 -28.12 -22.52
CA LEU A 710 29.20 -28.04 -21.74
C LEU A 710 28.36 -29.32 -21.92
N HIS A 711 28.35 -30.18 -20.90
CA HIS A 711 27.33 -31.23 -20.78
C HIS A 711 25.99 -30.58 -20.43
N GLU A 712 25.11 -30.49 -21.41
CA GLU A 712 23.79 -29.90 -21.27
C GLU A 712 22.81 -30.92 -20.74
N MET A 713 22.13 -30.59 -19.65
CA MET A 713 21.23 -31.50 -18.96
C MET A 713 19.82 -30.94 -18.91
N VAL A 714 18.83 -31.79 -19.16
CA VAL A 714 17.46 -31.59 -18.67
C VAL A 714 17.44 -32.10 -17.24
N ARG A 715 16.95 -31.31 -16.30
CA ARG A 715 16.91 -31.67 -14.89
C ARG A 715 15.52 -31.43 -14.29
N LEU A 716 15.06 -32.38 -13.50
CA LEU A 716 13.88 -32.24 -12.65
C LEU A 716 14.34 -32.29 -11.19
N TYR A 717 14.03 -31.24 -10.44
CA TYR A 717 14.11 -31.22 -9.00
C TYR A 717 12.75 -31.57 -8.39
N PHE A 718 12.76 -32.15 -7.19
CA PHE A 718 11.54 -32.56 -6.51
C PHE A 718 11.60 -32.34 -5.00
N GLY A 719 10.45 -32.03 -4.40
CA GLY A 719 10.27 -31.90 -2.96
C GLY A 719 9.20 -32.86 -2.45
N SER A 720 9.42 -33.39 -1.24
CA SER A 720 8.41 -34.13 -0.49
C SER A 720 8.30 -33.61 0.95
N GLU A 721 7.23 -33.97 1.65
CA GLU A 721 7.07 -33.62 3.08
C GLU A 721 8.24 -34.13 3.95
N GLU A 722 8.80 -35.29 3.61
CA GLU A 722 9.94 -35.89 4.31
C GLU A 722 11.30 -35.33 3.85
N CYS A 723 11.39 -34.93 2.59
CA CYS A 723 12.61 -34.41 1.98
C CYS A 723 12.28 -33.14 1.17
N PRO A 724 12.06 -32.00 1.86
CA PRO A 724 11.70 -30.76 1.18
C PRO A 724 12.87 -30.26 0.33
N LEU A 725 12.55 -29.70 -0.84
CA LEU A 725 13.53 -29.23 -1.81
C LEU A 725 14.34 -28.03 -1.28
N ILE A 726 13.72 -27.20 -0.45
CA ILE A 726 14.36 -26.09 0.27
C ILE A 726 14.46 -26.47 1.75
N THR A 727 15.66 -26.34 2.34
CA THR A 727 15.83 -26.58 3.79
C THR A 727 15.26 -25.43 4.63
N LYS A 728 15.12 -25.64 5.95
CA LYS A 728 14.69 -24.57 6.88
C LYS A 728 15.68 -23.39 6.90
N GLU A 729 16.94 -23.65 6.60
CA GLU A 729 18.01 -22.66 6.46
C GLU A 729 18.05 -22.04 5.05
N LEU A 730 17.04 -22.29 4.22
CA LEU A 730 16.90 -21.79 2.86
C LEU A 730 18.06 -22.19 1.95
N HIS A 731 18.48 -23.47 2.00
CA HIS A 731 19.39 -24.05 1.03
C HIS A 731 18.62 -24.92 0.03
N ILE A 732 18.91 -24.79 -1.26
CA ILE A 732 18.38 -25.71 -2.28
C ILE A 732 19.10 -27.06 -2.17
N ARG A 733 18.34 -28.15 -1.93
CA ARG A 733 18.85 -29.52 -2.01
C ARG A 733 19.02 -29.96 -3.46
N ARG A 734 20.17 -29.64 -4.05
CA ARG A 734 20.45 -29.99 -5.46
C ARG A 734 20.49 -31.50 -5.69
N GLU A 735 20.77 -32.27 -4.65
CA GLU A 735 20.69 -33.73 -4.62
C GLU A 735 19.26 -34.26 -4.80
N ASN A 736 18.22 -33.47 -4.55
CA ASN A 736 16.83 -33.81 -4.85
C ASN A 736 16.53 -33.58 -6.33
N SER A 737 17.32 -34.18 -7.21
CA SER A 737 17.12 -34.04 -8.66
C SER A 737 17.52 -35.27 -9.44
N VAL A 738 16.93 -35.40 -10.62
CA VAL A 738 17.33 -36.35 -11.66
C VAL A 738 17.61 -35.58 -12.93
N ALA A 739 18.53 -36.06 -13.74
CA ALA A 739 18.92 -35.37 -14.96
C ALA A 739 19.26 -36.35 -16.08
N VAL A 740 19.06 -35.90 -17.33
CA VAL A 740 19.43 -36.61 -18.54
C VAL A 740 20.09 -35.63 -19.52
N GLU A 741 21.02 -36.13 -20.33
CA GLU A 741 21.67 -35.33 -21.37
C GLU A 741 20.65 -34.84 -22.41
N ALA A 742 20.85 -33.62 -22.89
CA ALA A 742 19.92 -32.96 -23.79
C ALA A 742 20.48 -32.73 -25.19
N PHE A 743 19.59 -32.63 -26.18
CA PHE A 743 19.91 -32.36 -27.58
C PHE A 743 19.29 -31.03 -28.00
N PRO A 744 20.03 -29.91 -27.95
CA PRO A 744 19.53 -28.60 -28.33
C PRO A 744 19.71 -28.33 -29.84
N ASP A 745 18.97 -29.06 -30.65
CA ASP A 745 19.11 -29.08 -32.12
C ASP A 745 17.93 -28.42 -32.87
N ASP A 746 17.14 -27.60 -32.17
CA ASP A 746 15.90 -26.99 -32.67
C ASP A 746 14.76 -28.00 -32.99
N GLU A 747 14.89 -29.28 -32.61
CA GLU A 747 13.88 -30.34 -32.83
C GLU A 747 13.11 -30.74 -31.55
N TRP A 748 11.97 -31.42 -31.74
CA TRP A 748 11.18 -31.97 -30.64
C TRP A 748 11.75 -33.29 -30.15
N HIS A 749 12.09 -33.36 -28.86
CA HIS A 749 12.62 -34.55 -28.21
C HIS A 749 11.78 -34.95 -27.01
N GLU A 750 11.60 -36.27 -26.84
CA GLU A 750 11.10 -36.85 -25.60
C GLU A 750 12.28 -37.17 -24.67
N TYR A 751 12.31 -36.53 -23.51
CA TYR A 751 13.28 -36.84 -22.46
C TYR A 751 12.61 -37.66 -21.37
N SER A 752 13.26 -38.76 -20.96
CA SER A 752 12.79 -39.64 -19.90
C SER A 752 13.80 -39.64 -18.75
N LEU A 753 13.41 -39.03 -17.63
CA LEU A 753 14.20 -38.95 -16.41
C LEU A 753 13.82 -40.11 -15.48
N ASP A 754 14.81 -40.92 -15.06
CA ASP A 754 14.61 -42.04 -14.15
C ASP A 754 14.54 -41.56 -12.71
N LEU A 755 13.33 -41.47 -12.15
CA LEU A 755 13.08 -41.02 -10.79
C LEU A 755 13.60 -42.04 -9.77
N SER A 756 13.55 -43.33 -10.11
CA SER A 756 14.00 -44.41 -9.24
C SER A 756 15.51 -44.44 -9.05
N SER A 757 16.27 -43.76 -9.92
CA SER A 757 17.72 -43.64 -9.78
C SER A 757 18.13 -42.78 -8.58
N ASN A 758 17.23 -41.98 -8.03
CA ASN A 758 17.52 -41.11 -6.89
C ASN A 758 16.85 -41.62 -5.61
N PRO A 759 17.61 -42.02 -4.57
CA PRO A 759 17.05 -42.56 -3.33
C PRO A 759 16.23 -41.55 -2.50
N LEU A 760 16.27 -40.26 -2.86
CA LEU A 760 15.47 -39.21 -2.24
C LEU A 760 14.08 -39.08 -2.88
N TRP A 761 13.80 -39.76 -4.00
CA TRP A 761 12.46 -39.87 -4.56
C TRP A 761 11.60 -40.81 -3.70
N LYS A 762 11.03 -40.26 -2.63
CA LYS A 762 10.24 -41.01 -1.63
C LYS A 762 9.24 -40.11 -0.90
N GLY A 763 8.26 -40.75 -0.27
CA GLY A 763 7.22 -40.06 0.49
C GLY A 763 6.18 -39.40 -0.43
N ALA A 764 5.49 -38.39 0.08
CA ALA A 764 4.49 -37.64 -0.67
C ALA A 764 5.14 -36.45 -1.40
N ILE A 765 5.33 -36.59 -2.71
CA ILE A 765 5.87 -35.53 -3.58
C ILE A 765 4.84 -34.40 -3.67
N ASN A 766 5.24 -33.19 -3.33
CA ASN A 766 4.38 -32.01 -3.27
C ASN A 766 4.90 -30.81 -4.08
N GLU A 767 6.12 -30.90 -4.61
CA GLU A 767 6.75 -29.82 -5.38
C GLU A 767 7.67 -30.37 -6.47
N LEU A 768 7.68 -29.72 -7.63
CA LEU A 768 8.54 -30.05 -8.77
C LEU A 768 9.14 -28.79 -9.39
N TRP A 769 10.45 -28.76 -9.62
CA TRP A 769 11.09 -27.70 -10.41
C TRP A 769 11.72 -28.29 -11.66
N PHE A 770 11.44 -27.70 -12.81
CA PHE A 770 11.94 -28.18 -14.10
C PHE A 770 12.97 -27.21 -14.66
N ASP A 771 14.11 -27.78 -15.06
CA ASP A 771 15.23 -27.05 -15.62
C ASP A 771 15.62 -27.64 -16.98
N PRO A 772 15.33 -26.96 -18.10
CA PRO A 772 15.85 -27.35 -19.41
C PRO A 772 17.36 -27.03 -19.52
N PRO A 773 18.02 -27.40 -20.63
CA PRO A 773 19.42 -27.09 -20.89
C PRO A 773 19.84 -25.64 -20.66
N GLN A 774 21.07 -25.46 -20.16
CA GLN A 774 21.69 -24.15 -19.87
C GLN A 774 22.36 -23.57 -21.11
N LEU A 775 21.57 -23.16 -22.10
CA LEU A 775 22.08 -22.36 -23.22
C LEU A 775 21.86 -20.88 -22.95
N GLN A 776 22.87 -20.07 -23.22
CA GLN A 776 22.72 -18.62 -23.23
C GLN A 776 21.75 -18.25 -24.36
N PHE A 777 20.56 -17.78 -23.97
CA PHE A 777 19.47 -17.20 -24.80
C PHE A 777 18.68 -18.17 -25.70
N THR A 778 18.12 -19.24 -25.15
CA THR A 778 17.22 -20.15 -25.89
C THR A 778 15.78 -20.06 -25.42
N SER A 779 14.83 -20.20 -26.35
CA SER A 779 13.43 -20.46 -26.03
C SER A 779 13.20 -21.95 -25.84
N THR A 780 12.35 -22.30 -24.87
CA THR A 780 11.91 -23.67 -24.62
C THR A 780 10.41 -23.75 -24.86
N ASP A 781 10.01 -24.68 -25.71
CA ASP A 781 8.61 -25.06 -25.93
C ASP A 781 8.38 -26.45 -25.33
N ILE A 782 7.31 -26.63 -24.54
CA ILE A 782 6.97 -27.92 -23.91
C ILE A 782 5.53 -28.28 -24.30
N ARG A 783 5.38 -29.39 -25.02
CA ARG A 783 4.06 -29.91 -25.42
C ARG A 783 3.36 -30.60 -24.28
N TRP A 784 4.09 -31.39 -23.50
CA TRP A 784 3.51 -32.09 -22.37
C TRP A 784 4.61 -32.55 -21.40
N MET A 785 4.20 -32.73 -20.15
CA MET A 785 4.96 -33.35 -19.08
C MET A 785 4.11 -34.44 -18.43
N ARG A 786 4.68 -35.57 -18.01
CA ARG A 786 3.93 -36.56 -17.22
C ARG A 786 4.82 -37.47 -16.39
N MET A 787 4.23 -38.01 -15.34
CA MET A 787 4.77 -39.08 -14.52
C MET A 787 4.29 -40.43 -15.07
N ASP A 788 5.23 -41.36 -15.28
CA ASP A 788 4.98 -42.73 -15.77
C ASP A 788 5.35 -43.75 -14.67
N VAL A 789 4.64 -44.89 -14.65
CA VAL A 789 4.86 -46.02 -13.73
C VAL A 789 6.04 -46.87 -14.18
#